data_AF-A0A8J9EB55-F1
#
_entry.id   AF-A0A8J9EB55-F1
#
_cell.length_a   1.000
_cell.length_b   1.000
_cell.length_c   1.000
_cell.angle_alpha   90.00
_cell.angle_beta   90.00
_cell.angle_gamma   90.00
#
_symmetry.space_group_name_H-M   'P 1'
#
loop_
_entity.id
_entity.type
_entity.pdbx_description
1 polymer ?
#
loop_
_entity_poly.entity_id
_entity_poly.type
_entity_poly.pdbx_seq_one_letter_code
_entity_poly.pdbx_strand_id
1 'polypeptide(L)'
;MSRSGTDSEQRQQASEADTAAATFRANDHQHIRYNPLQDEWVLVSAHRMKRPWQGQVEPQLLKTVPRHDPLNPLCPGAIRANGEVNPHYDSTFLFDNDFPALQPDAPSPGPSDHPLFQAKSARGVCKVMCFHPWSDVTLPLMSVPEIRAVVDAWASVTEELGAQYPWVQIFENKGAMMGCSNPHPHCQVWASSFLPDIAQREERSQQAYKSQHGEPLLMEYSRQELLRKMSSSCSGLSRVLVAVATALVSASSPCPQAWGPPGVQYGQPGRSVKLCCPGVTAGDPVSWFRDGEPKLLQGPDSGLGHELVLAQADSTDEGTYICRTLDGALGGTVTLQLGYPPARPVVSCQAADYENFSCTWSPSQISGLPTRYLTSYRKKTVLGADSQRRSPSTGPWPCPQDPLGAARCVVHGAEFWSQYRINVTEVNPLGASTRLLDVSLQSILRPDPPQGLRVESVPGYPRRLRASWTYPASWPRQPHFLLKFRLQYRPAQHPAWSTVEPAGLEEVITDAVAGLPHAVRVSARDFLDAGTWSTWSPEAWGTPSTGTVPKEIPAWGQLHTQPEVEPQVDSPAPPRPSLQPHPRLLDHRDSVEQVAVLVSLGILSFLGLVAGALALGLWLRLRRGGKDGSPKPGFLASVIPVDRHPGAPNL
;
A
#
# COMPACT_ATOMS: atom_id res chain seq x y z
N MET A 1 3.16 3.07 67.48
CA MET A 1 2.94 1.95 66.53
C MET A 1 1.83 2.36 65.59
N SER A 2 2.19 2.78 64.39
CA SER A 2 1.24 3.33 63.40
C SER A 2 1.58 2.76 62.04
N ARG A 3 0.58 2.15 61.37
CA ARG A 3 0.30 2.12 59.91
C ARG A 3 -0.44 0.84 59.53
N SER A 4 -1.74 0.95 59.29
CA SER A 4 -2.56 0.01 58.52
C SER A 4 -3.61 0.82 57.77
N GLY A 5 -3.48 0.92 56.44
CA GLY A 5 -4.43 1.66 55.61
C GLY A 5 -3.82 2.21 54.33
N THR A 6 -3.33 1.34 53.44
CA THR A 6 -2.94 1.71 52.06
C THR A 6 -3.12 0.59 51.01
N ASP A 7 -3.57 -0.61 51.37
CA ASP A 7 -3.58 -1.75 50.42
C ASP A 7 -4.91 -2.00 49.70
N SER A 8 -6.02 -1.42 50.14
CA SER A 8 -7.34 -1.65 49.51
C SER A 8 -7.62 -0.71 48.32
N GLU A 9 -7.12 0.52 48.34
CA GLU A 9 -7.35 1.49 47.25
C GLU A 9 -6.49 1.18 46.00
N GLN A 10 -5.28 0.63 46.17
CA GLN A 10 -4.43 0.21 45.04
C GLN A 10 -4.97 -1.03 44.32
N ARG A 11 -5.71 -1.90 45.01
CA ARG A 11 -6.29 -3.11 44.41
C ARG A 11 -7.55 -2.82 43.59
N GLN A 12 -8.25 -1.74 43.89
CA GLN A 12 -9.41 -1.28 43.12
C GLN A 12 -9.01 -0.51 41.86
N GLN A 13 -7.92 0.28 41.90
CA GLN A 13 -7.35 0.92 40.71
C GLN A 13 -6.69 -0.07 39.72
N ALA A 14 -6.22 -1.23 40.19
CA ALA A 14 -5.68 -2.29 39.33
C ALA A 14 -6.78 -3.06 38.56
N SER A 15 -8.04 -3.01 39.02
CA SER A 15 -9.19 -3.69 38.40
C SER A 15 -9.87 -2.83 37.32
N GLU A 16 -9.78 -1.50 37.40
CA GLU A 16 -10.37 -0.60 36.39
C GLU A 16 -9.48 -0.41 35.16
N ALA A 17 -8.17 -0.69 35.26
CA ALA A 17 -7.24 -0.60 34.13
C ALA A 17 -7.35 -1.77 33.13
N ASP A 18 -7.91 -2.92 33.54
CA ASP A 18 -7.98 -4.14 32.72
C ASP A 18 -9.31 -4.29 31.94
N THR A 19 -10.18 -3.28 31.99
CA THR A 19 -11.44 -3.24 31.22
C THR A 19 -11.37 -2.29 30.03
N ALA A 20 -10.18 -2.01 29.49
CA ALA A 20 -10.05 -1.51 28.13
C ALA A 20 -10.14 -2.72 27.18
N ALA A 21 -11.37 -3.18 26.90
CA ALA A 21 -11.61 -4.26 25.95
C ALA A 21 -10.81 -4.01 24.66
N ALA A 22 -9.80 -4.83 24.41
CA ALA A 22 -8.93 -4.72 23.26
C ALA A 22 -9.79 -4.73 21.99
N THR A 23 -9.92 -3.57 21.35
CA THR A 23 -10.78 -3.42 20.17
C THR A 23 -10.29 -4.36 19.07
N PHE A 24 -11.20 -5.16 18.51
CA PHE A 24 -10.86 -6.06 17.41
C PHE A 24 -10.32 -5.28 16.20
N ARG A 25 -9.17 -5.70 15.67
CA ARG A 25 -8.55 -5.16 14.46
C ARG A 25 -8.26 -6.32 13.51
N ALA A 26 -8.96 -6.35 12.37
CA ALA A 26 -8.84 -7.43 11.39
C ALA A 26 -7.39 -7.63 10.88
N ASN A 27 -6.59 -6.56 10.83
CA ASN A 27 -5.19 -6.64 10.39
C ASN A 27 -4.22 -7.17 11.45
N ASP A 28 -4.62 -7.17 12.73
CA ASP A 28 -3.75 -7.56 13.84
C ASP A 28 -4.15 -8.90 14.46
N HIS A 29 -5.45 -9.18 14.48
CA HIS A 29 -6.01 -10.34 15.16
C HIS A 29 -6.38 -11.44 14.15
N GLN A 30 -6.02 -12.67 14.51
CA GLN A 30 -6.47 -13.85 13.77
C GLN A 30 -7.99 -13.91 13.85
N HIS A 31 -8.62 -14.14 12.71
CA HIS A 31 -10.07 -14.25 12.62
C HIS A 31 -10.42 -15.17 11.47
N ILE A 32 -11.67 -15.62 11.45
CA ILE A 32 -12.23 -16.29 10.29
C ILE A 32 -13.00 -15.27 9.46
N ARG A 33 -12.78 -15.26 8.15
CA ARG A 33 -13.55 -14.46 7.18
C ARG A 33 -14.38 -15.41 6.35
N TYR A 34 -15.68 -15.14 6.27
CA TYR A 34 -16.56 -15.89 5.40
C TYR A 34 -16.23 -15.60 3.92
N ASN A 35 -15.98 -16.66 3.15
CA ASN A 35 -15.86 -16.63 1.69
C ASN A 35 -17.23 -17.03 1.10
N PRO A 36 -18.02 -16.07 0.59
CA PRO A 36 -19.37 -16.35 0.11
C PRO A 36 -19.39 -17.10 -1.23
N LEU A 37 -18.28 -17.19 -1.95
CA LEU A 37 -18.19 -17.98 -3.18
C LEU A 37 -18.14 -19.48 -2.86
N GLN A 38 -17.29 -19.87 -1.92
CA GLN A 38 -17.10 -21.28 -1.57
C GLN A 38 -17.92 -21.72 -0.36
N ASP A 39 -18.78 -20.84 0.17
CA ASP A 39 -19.59 -21.07 1.38
C ASP A 39 -18.76 -21.63 2.55
N GLU A 40 -17.62 -20.99 2.82
CA GLU A 40 -16.67 -21.48 3.82
C GLU A 40 -16.10 -20.35 4.68
N TRP A 41 -15.69 -20.69 5.89
CA TRP A 41 -14.97 -19.79 6.78
C TRP A 41 -13.46 -19.99 6.61
N VAL A 42 -12.81 -18.98 6.05
CA VAL A 42 -11.37 -19.00 5.79
C VAL A 42 -10.64 -18.42 7.00
N LEU A 43 -9.68 -19.15 7.55
CA LEU A 43 -8.80 -18.65 8.60
C LEU A 43 -7.89 -17.53 8.03
N VAL A 44 -8.20 -16.30 8.42
CA VAL A 44 -7.34 -15.15 8.19
C VAL A 44 -6.36 -15.04 9.36
N SER A 45 -5.21 -15.66 9.17
CA SER A 45 -4.10 -15.56 10.09
C SER A 45 -3.31 -14.27 9.85
N ALA A 46 -3.92 -13.09 10.06
CA ALA A 46 -3.27 -11.79 9.82
C ALA A 46 -1.92 -11.66 10.56
N HIS A 47 -1.83 -12.24 11.77
CA HIS A 47 -0.59 -12.34 12.52
C HIS A 47 0.48 -13.24 11.85
N ARG A 48 0.12 -14.28 11.10
CA ARG A 48 1.09 -15.18 10.44
C ARG A 48 1.85 -14.51 9.30
N MET A 49 1.35 -13.40 8.76
CA MET A 49 2.16 -12.56 7.91
C MET A 49 3.43 -12.06 8.66
N LYS A 50 3.41 -11.96 10.01
CA LYS A 50 4.57 -11.56 10.84
C LYS A 50 5.57 -12.71 11.03
N ARG A 51 5.25 -13.91 10.53
CA ARG A 51 6.14 -15.07 10.61
C ARG A 51 7.31 -14.85 9.64
N PRO A 52 8.57 -14.97 10.09
CA PRO A 52 9.72 -15.03 9.19
C PRO A 52 9.54 -16.23 8.25
N TRP A 53 9.27 -15.97 6.97
CA TRP A 53 9.23 -17.01 5.94
C TRP A 53 10.64 -17.18 5.37
N GLN A 54 11.33 -18.24 5.78
CA GLN A 54 12.55 -18.74 5.12
C GLN A 54 12.12 -19.80 4.11
N GLY A 55 11.41 -19.39 3.06
CA GLY A 55 11.01 -20.29 1.98
C GLY A 55 12.22 -20.89 1.27
N GLN A 56 12.05 -22.10 0.73
CA GLN A 56 12.99 -22.68 -0.20
C GLN A 56 13.08 -21.78 -1.45
N VAL A 57 14.26 -21.21 -1.69
CA VAL A 57 14.55 -20.44 -2.90
C VAL A 57 15.16 -21.42 -3.89
N GLU A 58 14.44 -21.71 -4.97
CA GLU A 58 15.02 -22.49 -6.05
C GLU A 58 16.00 -21.63 -6.86
N PRO A 59 17.15 -22.20 -7.27
CA PRO A 59 18.08 -21.51 -8.12
C PRO A 59 17.38 -21.10 -9.42
N GLN A 60 17.57 -19.84 -9.83
CA GLN A 60 17.18 -19.41 -11.16
C GLN A 60 17.88 -20.34 -12.16
N LEU A 61 17.11 -21.04 -13.00
CA LEU A 61 17.66 -21.67 -14.19
C LEU A 61 18.18 -20.55 -15.09
N LEU A 62 19.44 -20.15 -14.88
CA LEU A 62 20.28 -19.44 -15.85
C LEU A 62 20.56 -20.41 -17.02
N LYS A 63 19.50 -20.81 -17.73
CA LYS A 63 19.61 -21.20 -19.13
C LYS A 63 19.10 -20.01 -19.90
N THR A 64 20.00 -19.34 -20.63
CA THR A 64 19.59 -18.54 -21.77
C THR A 64 18.72 -19.43 -22.64
N VAL A 65 17.39 -19.23 -22.58
CA VAL A 65 16.44 -19.94 -23.44
C VAL A 65 16.73 -19.47 -24.86
N PRO A 66 17.14 -20.37 -25.78
CA PRO A 66 17.36 -19.96 -27.15
C PRO A 66 16.06 -19.42 -27.73
N ARG A 67 16.12 -18.25 -28.38
CA ARG A 67 14.96 -17.60 -29.00
C ARG A 67 14.19 -18.57 -29.91
N HIS A 68 14.92 -19.39 -30.66
CA HIS A 68 14.38 -20.49 -31.45
C HIS A 68 15.23 -21.74 -31.20
N ASP A 69 14.56 -22.85 -30.91
CA ASP A 69 15.17 -24.16 -30.75
C ASP A 69 14.38 -25.17 -31.59
N PRO A 70 14.95 -25.69 -32.71
CA PRO A 70 14.25 -26.65 -33.56
C PRO A 70 13.98 -28.00 -32.86
N LEU A 71 14.65 -28.28 -31.73
CA LEU A 71 14.39 -29.46 -30.92
C LEU A 71 13.24 -29.26 -29.93
N ASN A 72 12.76 -28.03 -29.76
CA ASN A 72 11.63 -27.75 -28.90
C ASN A 72 10.32 -28.01 -29.67
N PRO A 73 9.49 -29.00 -29.26
CA PRO A 73 8.30 -29.41 -30.01
C PRO A 73 7.22 -28.33 -30.07
N LEU A 74 7.33 -27.24 -29.31
CA LEU A 74 6.40 -26.13 -29.38
C LEU A 74 6.82 -25.04 -30.38
N CYS A 75 8.08 -25.03 -30.86
CA CYS A 75 8.56 -23.98 -31.76
C CYS A 75 7.98 -24.10 -33.19
N PRO A 76 7.94 -22.99 -33.95
CA PRO A 76 7.55 -23.02 -35.36
C PRO A 76 8.47 -23.93 -36.18
N GLY A 77 7.88 -24.83 -36.98
CA GLY A 77 8.62 -25.81 -37.81
C GLY A 77 9.19 -27.03 -37.06
N ALA A 78 8.99 -27.13 -35.75
CA ALA A 78 9.44 -28.28 -34.97
C ALA A 78 8.50 -29.49 -35.13
N ILE A 79 9.04 -30.69 -34.93
CA ILE A 79 8.27 -31.95 -34.93
C ILE A 79 7.77 -32.22 -33.51
N ARG A 80 6.46 -32.42 -33.36
CA ARG A 80 5.80 -32.75 -32.10
C ARG A 80 5.92 -34.24 -31.76
N ALA A 81 5.54 -34.61 -30.53
CA ALA A 81 5.66 -35.99 -30.05
C ALA A 81 4.80 -36.98 -30.84
N ASN A 82 3.71 -36.52 -31.44
CA ASN A 82 2.83 -37.30 -32.33
C ASN A 82 3.37 -37.42 -33.78
N GLY A 83 4.51 -36.78 -34.10
CA GLY A 83 5.11 -36.77 -35.43
C GLY A 83 4.61 -35.65 -36.36
N GLU A 84 3.65 -34.83 -35.94
CA GLU A 84 3.19 -33.68 -36.72
C GLU A 84 4.19 -32.53 -36.67
N VAL A 85 4.26 -31.75 -37.76
CA VAL A 85 5.14 -30.59 -37.86
C VAL A 85 4.32 -29.33 -37.58
N ASN A 86 4.78 -28.51 -36.63
CA ASN A 86 4.16 -27.21 -36.38
C ASN A 86 4.29 -26.32 -37.63
N PRO A 87 3.23 -25.58 -38.01
CA PRO A 87 3.35 -24.58 -39.04
C PRO A 87 4.41 -23.53 -38.63
N HIS A 88 4.96 -22.83 -39.62
CA HIS A 88 5.78 -21.65 -39.36
C HIS A 88 4.87 -20.47 -38.96
N TYR A 89 4.29 -20.54 -37.77
CA TYR A 89 3.41 -19.50 -37.23
C TYR A 89 4.22 -18.28 -36.78
N ASP A 90 3.61 -17.10 -36.90
CA ASP A 90 4.17 -15.79 -36.53
C ASP A 90 3.48 -15.15 -35.33
N SER A 91 2.36 -15.73 -34.86
CA SER A 91 1.55 -15.25 -33.74
C SER A 91 1.11 -16.41 -32.84
N THR A 92 -0.11 -16.39 -32.32
CA THR A 92 -0.66 -17.48 -31.51
C THR A 92 -0.88 -18.74 -32.36
N PHE A 93 -0.63 -19.90 -31.76
CA PHE A 93 -0.84 -21.19 -32.42
C PHE A 93 -1.51 -22.16 -31.47
N LEU A 94 -2.68 -22.68 -31.86
CA LEU A 94 -3.52 -23.59 -31.08
C LEU A 94 -3.54 -24.96 -31.75
N PHE A 95 -3.34 -26.02 -30.97
CA PHE A 95 -3.40 -27.40 -31.44
C PHE A 95 -3.85 -28.37 -30.34
N ASP A 96 -4.24 -29.59 -30.72
CA ASP A 96 -4.65 -30.63 -29.77
C ASP A 96 -3.46 -31.15 -28.96
N ASN A 97 -3.64 -31.27 -27.65
CA ASN A 97 -2.58 -31.75 -26.76
C ASN A 97 -2.23 -33.21 -27.09
N ASP A 98 -0.95 -33.48 -27.36
CA ASP A 98 -0.44 -34.82 -27.67
C ASP A 98 -0.60 -35.82 -26.52
N PHE A 99 -0.69 -35.32 -25.29
CA PHE A 99 -0.88 -36.12 -24.09
C PHE A 99 -2.07 -35.58 -23.29
N PRO A 100 -3.30 -35.74 -23.80
CA PRO A 100 -4.47 -35.11 -23.22
C PRO A 100 -4.88 -35.81 -21.92
N ALA A 101 -5.17 -35.03 -20.87
CA ALA A 101 -5.69 -35.54 -19.61
C ALA A 101 -7.15 -36.01 -19.71
N LEU A 102 -7.89 -35.49 -20.70
CA LEU A 102 -9.28 -35.81 -20.96
C LEU A 102 -9.42 -36.28 -22.41
N GLN A 103 -10.19 -37.35 -22.60
CA GLN A 103 -10.53 -37.88 -23.92
C GLN A 103 -12.03 -37.70 -24.19
N PRO A 104 -12.45 -37.39 -25.43
CA PRO A 104 -13.85 -37.15 -25.73
C PRO A 104 -14.70 -38.43 -25.61
N ASP A 105 -14.10 -39.59 -25.84
CA ASP A 105 -14.74 -40.91 -25.94
C ASP A 105 -14.49 -41.81 -24.72
N ALA A 106 -14.00 -41.26 -23.60
CA ALA A 106 -13.73 -42.04 -22.39
C ALA A 106 -14.97 -42.86 -21.92
N PRO A 107 -14.81 -44.16 -21.62
CA PRO A 107 -15.94 -45.02 -21.26
C PRO A 107 -16.53 -44.64 -19.90
N SER A 108 -17.81 -44.95 -19.71
CA SER A 108 -18.46 -44.77 -18.41
C SER A 108 -18.15 -45.95 -17.49
N PRO A 109 -17.76 -45.72 -16.21
CA PRO A 109 -17.34 -46.78 -15.29
C PRO A 109 -18.49 -47.69 -14.80
N GLY A 110 -19.73 -47.48 -15.23
CA GLY A 110 -20.90 -48.27 -14.83
C GLY A 110 -21.43 -47.91 -13.43
N PRO A 111 -22.46 -48.62 -12.93
CA PRO A 111 -23.01 -48.40 -11.60
C PRO A 111 -22.04 -48.90 -10.52
N SER A 112 -21.93 -48.14 -9.43
CA SER A 112 -21.13 -48.53 -8.26
C SER A 112 -21.88 -49.55 -7.40
N ASP A 113 -21.13 -50.48 -6.81
CA ASP A 113 -21.61 -51.47 -5.85
C ASP A 113 -21.74 -50.94 -4.42
N HIS A 114 -21.16 -49.76 -4.13
CA HIS A 114 -21.16 -49.18 -2.79
C HIS A 114 -21.25 -47.64 -2.81
N PRO A 115 -22.06 -47.00 -1.95
CA PRO A 115 -22.29 -45.54 -2.00
C PRO A 115 -21.05 -44.68 -1.77
N LEU A 116 -19.98 -45.21 -1.17
CA LEU A 116 -18.70 -44.49 -0.98
C LEU A 116 -17.72 -44.61 -2.15
N PHE A 117 -17.87 -45.61 -3.03
CA PHE A 117 -16.91 -45.90 -4.11
C PHE A 117 -17.52 -45.61 -5.48
N GLN A 118 -18.00 -44.37 -5.66
CA GLN A 118 -18.63 -43.93 -6.90
C GLN A 118 -17.60 -43.36 -7.88
N ALA A 119 -17.67 -43.79 -9.14
CA ALA A 119 -16.90 -43.25 -10.24
C ALA A 119 -17.83 -42.70 -11.33
N LYS A 120 -17.37 -41.69 -12.06
CA LYS A 120 -18.08 -41.10 -13.21
C LYS A 120 -17.10 -40.89 -14.36
N SER A 121 -17.61 -40.86 -15.59
CA SER A 121 -16.79 -40.57 -16.76
C SER A 121 -16.29 -39.12 -16.73
N ALA A 122 -14.99 -38.94 -16.97
CA ALA A 122 -14.38 -37.64 -17.21
C ALA A 122 -14.08 -37.50 -18.71
N ARG A 123 -15.01 -36.92 -19.47
CA ARG A 123 -14.85 -36.67 -20.91
C ARG A 123 -14.49 -35.21 -21.16
N GLY A 124 -13.74 -34.98 -22.23
CA GLY A 124 -13.30 -33.63 -22.58
C GLY A 124 -12.26 -33.60 -23.68
N VAL A 125 -11.74 -32.41 -23.94
CA VAL A 125 -10.62 -32.18 -24.86
C VAL A 125 -9.58 -31.31 -24.19
N CYS A 126 -8.32 -31.58 -24.50
CA CYS A 126 -7.18 -30.78 -24.05
C CYS A 126 -6.47 -30.20 -25.26
N LYS A 127 -6.23 -28.89 -25.26
CA LYS A 127 -5.45 -28.19 -26.29
C LYS A 127 -4.26 -27.48 -25.66
N VAL A 128 -3.27 -27.18 -26.48
CA VAL A 128 -2.11 -26.34 -26.14
C VAL A 128 -2.14 -25.11 -27.05
N MET A 129 -1.93 -23.94 -26.46
CA MET A 129 -1.85 -22.69 -27.21
C MET A 129 -0.50 -22.03 -26.94
N CYS A 130 0.32 -21.92 -27.97
CA CYS A 130 1.54 -21.13 -27.96
C CYS A 130 1.19 -19.65 -28.12
N PHE A 131 1.81 -18.79 -27.32
CA PHE A 131 1.52 -17.36 -27.32
C PHE A 131 2.34 -16.58 -28.35
N HIS A 132 3.53 -17.07 -28.69
CA HIS A 132 4.49 -16.36 -29.53
C HIS A 132 5.42 -17.34 -30.26
N PRO A 133 5.95 -17.03 -31.46
CA PRO A 133 6.92 -17.89 -32.16
C PRO A 133 8.30 -18.02 -31.49
N TRP A 134 8.56 -17.26 -30.43
CA TRP A 134 9.89 -17.16 -29.81
C TRP A 134 9.84 -17.59 -28.35
N SER A 135 10.73 -18.52 -27.99
CA SER A 135 10.74 -19.15 -26.67
C SER A 135 11.20 -18.21 -25.54
N ASP A 136 11.89 -17.12 -25.88
CA ASP A 136 12.37 -16.11 -24.94
C ASP A 136 11.37 -14.98 -24.67
N VAL A 137 10.23 -14.95 -25.36
CA VAL A 137 9.20 -13.91 -25.23
C VAL A 137 7.98 -14.43 -24.46
N THR A 138 8.01 -14.29 -23.14
CA THR A 138 6.84 -14.59 -22.29
C THR A 138 5.81 -13.47 -22.31
N LEU A 139 4.58 -13.74 -21.87
CA LEU A 139 3.46 -12.78 -21.89
C LEU A 139 3.82 -11.35 -21.37
N PRO A 140 4.61 -11.17 -20.28
CA PRO A 140 5.02 -9.84 -19.80
C PRO A 140 6.02 -9.09 -20.70
N LEU A 141 6.69 -9.78 -21.63
CA LEU A 141 7.67 -9.22 -22.56
C LEU A 141 7.07 -8.90 -23.93
N MET A 142 5.83 -9.33 -24.17
CA MET A 142 5.10 -9.05 -25.41
C MET A 142 4.65 -7.59 -25.49
N SER A 143 4.54 -7.09 -26.71
CA SER A 143 3.89 -5.82 -27.00
C SER A 143 2.38 -5.91 -26.75
N VAL A 144 1.73 -4.76 -26.54
CA VAL A 144 0.29 -4.70 -26.30
C VAL A 144 -0.54 -5.35 -27.43
N PRO A 145 -0.23 -5.16 -28.73
CA PRO A 145 -0.94 -5.87 -29.81
C PRO A 145 -0.78 -7.39 -29.76
N GLU A 146 0.40 -7.90 -29.40
CA GLU A 146 0.64 -9.35 -29.25
C GLU A 146 -0.15 -9.92 -28.06
N ILE A 147 -0.16 -9.23 -26.92
CA ILE A 147 -0.99 -9.62 -25.76
C ILE A 147 -2.48 -9.61 -26.15
N ARG A 148 -2.93 -8.62 -26.94
CA ARG A 148 -4.31 -8.59 -27.43
C ARG A 148 -4.63 -9.82 -28.27
N ALA A 149 -3.73 -10.23 -29.18
CA ALA A 149 -3.91 -11.43 -29.99
C ALA A 149 -4.01 -12.70 -29.13
N VAL A 150 -3.25 -12.81 -28.04
CA VAL A 150 -3.37 -13.90 -27.05
C VAL A 150 -4.74 -13.89 -26.38
N VAL A 151 -5.21 -12.73 -25.91
CA VAL A 151 -6.52 -12.60 -25.26
C VAL A 151 -7.67 -12.89 -26.24
N ASP A 152 -7.53 -12.47 -27.50
CA ASP A 152 -8.50 -12.80 -28.57
C ASP A 152 -8.55 -14.30 -28.84
N ALA A 153 -7.40 -14.97 -28.88
CA ALA A 153 -7.33 -16.41 -29.04
C ALA A 153 -7.96 -17.13 -27.84
N TRP A 154 -7.73 -16.66 -26.61
CA TRP A 154 -8.40 -17.19 -25.41
C TRP A 154 -9.92 -17.02 -25.45
N ALA A 155 -10.41 -15.85 -25.86
CA ALA A 155 -11.84 -15.60 -26.00
C ALA A 155 -12.45 -16.54 -27.05
N SER A 156 -11.82 -16.62 -28.23
CA SER A 156 -12.28 -17.47 -29.34
C SER A 156 -12.36 -18.95 -28.95
N VAL A 157 -11.28 -19.51 -28.37
CA VAL A 157 -11.28 -20.94 -27.97
C VAL A 157 -12.26 -21.22 -26.84
N THR A 158 -12.48 -20.26 -25.94
CA THR A 158 -13.47 -20.39 -24.87
C THR A 158 -14.90 -20.39 -25.42
N GLU A 159 -15.20 -19.54 -26.40
CA GLU A 159 -16.50 -19.48 -27.06
C GLU A 159 -16.76 -20.77 -27.87
N GLU A 160 -15.78 -21.20 -28.67
CA GLU A 160 -15.87 -22.42 -29.48
C GLU A 160 -16.10 -23.66 -28.62
N LEU A 161 -15.25 -23.89 -27.61
CA LEU A 161 -15.36 -25.06 -26.75
C LEU A 161 -16.54 -24.94 -25.78
N GLY A 162 -16.89 -23.72 -25.35
CA GLY A 162 -18.03 -23.45 -24.47
C GLY A 162 -19.39 -23.78 -25.11
N ALA A 163 -19.46 -23.81 -26.45
CA ALA A 163 -20.66 -24.27 -27.15
C ALA A 163 -20.91 -25.79 -27.00
N GLN A 164 -19.86 -26.56 -26.70
CA GLN A 164 -19.92 -28.03 -26.60
C GLN A 164 -19.73 -28.55 -25.17
N TYR A 165 -18.93 -27.85 -24.37
CA TYR A 165 -18.54 -28.27 -23.03
C TYR A 165 -19.03 -27.25 -21.98
N PRO A 166 -19.58 -27.69 -20.85
CA PRO A 166 -20.06 -26.82 -19.79
C PRO A 166 -18.94 -26.05 -19.06
N TRP A 167 -17.68 -26.47 -19.20
CA TRP A 167 -16.54 -25.83 -18.56
C TRP A 167 -15.33 -25.80 -19.49
N VAL A 168 -14.70 -24.63 -19.59
CA VAL A 168 -13.43 -24.40 -20.29
C VAL A 168 -12.48 -23.69 -19.34
N GLN A 169 -11.34 -24.31 -19.06
CA GLN A 169 -10.27 -23.74 -18.23
C GLN A 169 -9.04 -23.49 -19.08
N ILE A 170 -8.64 -22.22 -19.15
CA ILE A 170 -7.33 -21.81 -19.68
C ILE A 170 -6.41 -21.59 -18.49
N PHE A 171 -5.21 -22.17 -18.54
CA PHE A 171 -4.21 -22.00 -17.48
C PHE A 171 -2.78 -22.13 -18.00
N GLU A 172 -1.86 -21.40 -17.38
CA GLU A 172 -0.43 -21.45 -17.65
C GLU A 172 0.29 -21.95 -16.40
N ASN A 173 1.07 -23.02 -16.55
CA ASN A 173 2.04 -23.43 -15.53
C ASN A 173 3.35 -22.73 -15.83
N LYS A 174 3.79 -21.83 -14.93
CA LYS A 174 5.00 -21.04 -15.14
C LYS A 174 6.16 -21.49 -14.23
N GLY A 175 7.28 -21.80 -14.85
CA GLY A 175 8.50 -22.23 -14.17
C GLY A 175 8.52 -23.72 -13.82
N ALA A 176 9.72 -24.28 -13.70
CA ALA A 176 9.94 -25.71 -13.44
C ALA A 176 9.22 -26.18 -12.16
N MET A 177 9.15 -25.34 -11.12
CA MET A 177 8.44 -25.62 -9.87
C MET A 177 6.94 -25.89 -10.05
N MET A 178 6.30 -25.27 -11.05
CA MET A 178 4.89 -25.48 -11.35
C MET A 178 4.68 -26.67 -12.30
N GLY A 179 5.72 -27.48 -12.53
CA GLY A 179 5.71 -28.60 -13.47
C GLY A 179 5.86 -28.17 -14.94
N CYS A 180 6.30 -26.94 -15.21
CA CYS A 180 6.54 -26.47 -16.58
C CYS A 180 7.84 -27.08 -17.12
N SER A 181 7.71 -28.07 -17.99
CA SER A 181 8.85 -28.79 -18.60
C SER A 181 9.41 -28.12 -19.85
N ASN A 182 8.69 -27.14 -20.43
CA ASN A 182 9.05 -26.50 -21.69
C ASN A 182 9.08 -24.97 -21.55
N PRO A 183 10.21 -24.29 -21.89
CA PRO A 183 10.34 -22.85 -21.74
C PRO A 183 9.56 -22.02 -22.76
N HIS A 184 9.05 -22.63 -23.84
CA HIS A 184 8.31 -21.91 -24.88
C HIS A 184 6.98 -21.38 -24.31
N PRO A 185 6.59 -20.12 -24.58
CA PRO A 185 5.43 -19.49 -23.94
C PRO A 185 4.12 -20.12 -24.42
N HIS A 186 3.39 -20.78 -23.53
CA HIS A 186 2.14 -21.45 -23.85
C HIS A 186 1.19 -21.54 -22.66
N CYS A 187 -0.10 -21.74 -22.93
CA CYS A 187 -1.06 -22.26 -21.96
C CYS A 187 -1.62 -23.61 -22.40
N GLN A 188 -2.30 -24.26 -21.46
CA GLN A 188 -3.17 -25.37 -21.73
C GLN A 188 -4.63 -24.90 -21.66
N VAL A 189 -5.46 -25.54 -22.46
CA VAL A 189 -6.91 -25.33 -22.49
C VAL A 189 -7.57 -26.68 -22.24
N TRP A 190 -8.31 -26.81 -21.14
CA TRP A 190 -9.04 -28.03 -20.79
C TRP A 190 -10.54 -27.73 -20.86
N ALA A 191 -11.24 -28.44 -21.73
CA ALA A 191 -12.68 -28.41 -21.84
C ALA A 191 -13.26 -29.73 -21.33
N SER A 192 -14.15 -29.69 -20.34
CA SER A 192 -14.66 -30.88 -19.67
C SER A 192 -16.18 -30.96 -19.71
N SER A 193 -16.72 -32.18 -19.81
CA SER A 193 -18.16 -32.45 -19.77
C SER A 193 -18.78 -32.32 -18.37
N PHE A 194 -18.03 -31.78 -17.42
CA PHE A 194 -18.41 -31.60 -16.02
C PHE A 194 -17.73 -30.34 -15.47
N LEU A 195 -18.35 -29.77 -14.43
CA LEU A 195 -17.81 -28.64 -13.68
C LEU A 195 -16.80 -29.15 -12.63
N PRO A 196 -15.62 -28.51 -12.48
CA PRO A 196 -14.75 -28.76 -11.34
C PRO A 196 -15.43 -28.40 -10.02
N ASP A 197 -15.01 -29.05 -8.93
CA ASP A 197 -15.66 -28.92 -7.62
C ASP A 197 -15.71 -27.49 -7.10
N ILE A 198 -14.63 -26.71 -7.27
CA ILE A 198 -14.60 -25.30 -6.86
C ILE A 198 -15.63 -24.51 -7.65
N ALA A 199 -15.60 -24.57 -8.99
CA ALA A 199 -16.54 -23.86 -9.85
C ALA A 199 -18.00 -24.25 -9.57
N GLN A 200 -18.27 -25.54 -9.35
CA GLN A 200 -19.61 -26.02 -9.00
C GLN A 200 -20.10 -25.45 -7.66
N ARG A 201 -19.21 -25.33 -6.66
CA ARG A 201 -19.55 -24.74 -5.37
C ARG A 201 -19.82 -23.25 -5.49
N GLU A 202 -18.98 -22.53 -6.24
CA GLU A 202 -19.15 -21.11 -6.53
C GLU A 202 -20.48 -20.82 -7.23
N GLU A 203 -20.84 -21.62 -8.24
CA GLU A 203 -22.13 -21.49 -8.92
C GLU A 203 -23.30 -21.71 -7.96
N ARG A 204 -23.25 -22.76 -7.12
CA ARG A 204 -24.30 -23.05 -6.14
C ARG A 204 -24.50 -21.90 -5.17
N SER A 205 -23.42 -21.36 -4.61
CA SER A 205 -23.48 -20.25 -3.64
C SER A 205 -24.04 -18.99 -4.28
N GLN A 206 -23.63 -18.68 -5.51
CA GLN A 206 -24.14 -17.52 -6.25
C GLN A 206 -25.62 -17.66 -6.61
N GLN A 207 -26.06 -18.85 -7.06
CA GLN A 207 -27.47 -19.14 -7.33
C GLN A 207 -28.33 -19.03 -6.06
N ALA A 208 -27.87 -19.61 -4.94
CA ALA A 208 -28.55 -19.53 -3.65
C ALA A 208 -28.72 -18.07 -3.22
N TYR A 209 -27.64 -17.29 -3.26
CA TYR A 209 -27.70 -15.86 -2.91
C TYR A 209 -28.66 -15.09 -3.81
N LYS A 210 -28.59 -15.28 -5.14
CA LYS A 210 -29.49 -14.62 -6.10
C LYS A 210 -30.95 -15.00 -5.88
N SER A 211 -31.24 -16.27 -5.58
CA SER A 211 -32.60 -16.73 -5.30
C SER A 211 -33.20 -16.08 -4.05
N GLN A 212 -32.37 -15.80 -3.05
CA GLN A 212 -32.78 -15.21 -1.78
C GLN A 212 -32.87 -13.68 -1.84
N HIS A 213 -31.98 -13.02 -2.57
CA HIS A 213 -31.81 -11.56 -2.54
C HIS A 213 -32.23 -10.84 -3.83
N GLY A 214 -32.49 -11.58 -4.92
CA GLY A 214 -32.84 -11.03 -6.23
C GLY A 214 -31.67 -10.47 -7.04
N GLU A 215 -30.48 -10.35 -6.45
CA GLU A 215 -29.28 -9.72 -7.04
C GLU A 215 -28.13 -10.73 -7.20
N PRO A 216 -27.30 -10.64 -8.26
CA PRO A 216 -26.09 -11.46 -8.38
C PRO A 216 -25.08 -11.17 -7.26
N LEU A 217 -24.62 -12.23 -6.58
CA LEU A 217 -23.72 -12.16 -5.43
C LEU A 217 -22.49 -11.28 -5.69
N LEU A 218 -21.75 -11.51 -6.78
CA LEU A 218 -20.50 -10.80 -7.06
C LEU A 218 -20.70 -9.29 -7.31
N MET A 219 -21.84 -8.90 -7.89
CA MET A 219 -22.16 -7.49 -8.13
C MET A 219 -22.42 -6.76 -6.81
N GLU A 220 -23.21 -7.38 -5.93
CA GLU A 220 -23.48 -6.83 -4.60
C GLU A 220 -22.21 -6.82 -3.74
N TYR A 221 -21.43 -7.90 -3.76
CA TYR A 221 -20.17 -7.99 -3.04
C TYR A 221 -19.21 -6.86 -3.43
N SER A 222 -19.02 -6.65 -4.74
CA SER A 222 -18.20 -5.57 -5.29
C SER A 222 -18.70 -4.19 -4.86
N ARG A 223 -20.03 -3.96 -4.93
CA ARG A 223 -20.64 -2.70 -4.49
C ARG A 223 -20.39 -2.42 -3.01
N GLN A 224 -20.51 -3.42 -2.14
CA GLN A 224 -20.26 -3.28 -0.71
C GLN A 224 -18.80 -2.99 -0.39
N GLU A 225 -17.87 -3.65 -1.06
CA GLU A 225 -16.42 -3.37 -0.92
C GLU A 225 -16.09 -1.92 -1.33
N LEU A 226 -16.70 -1.39 -2.40
CA LEU A 226 -16.53 0.00 -2.82
C LEU A 226 -17.08 1.00 -1.78
N LEU A 227 -18.29 0.75 -1.24
CA LEU A 227 -18.91 1.62 -0.23
C LEU A 227 -18.09 1.67 1.06
N ARG A 228 -17.55 0.53 1.51
CA ARG A 228 -16.71 0.46 2.72
C ARG A 228 -15.38 1.21 2.54
N LYS A 229 -14.80 1.22 1.34
CA LYS A 229 -13.62 2.05 1.01
C LYS A 229 -13.94 3.55 0.99
N MET A 230 -15.16 3.95 0.61
CA MET A 230 -15.57 5.37 0.64
C MET A 230 -15.87 5.88 2.05
N SER A 231 -16.47 5.04 2.91
CA SER A 231 -16.84 5.42 4.28
C SER A 231 -15.63 5.68 5.17
N SER A 232 -14.52 4.95 4.99
CA SER A 232 -13.25 5.24 5.68
C SER A 232 -12.59 6.55 5.23
N SER A 233 -12.94 7.08 4.06
CA SER A 233 -12.39 8.34 3.52
C SER A 233 -13.19 9.59 3.95
N CYS A 234 -14.41 9.46 4.46
CA CYS A 234 -15.32 10.59 4.72
C CYS A 234 -15.19 11.26 6.10
N SER A 235 -14.27 10.84 6.99
CA SER A 235 -14.14 11.49 8.31
C SER A 235 -13.51 12.90 8.27
N GLY A 236 -13.04 13.35 7.10
CA GLY A 236 -12.39 14.66 6.90
C GLY A 236 -13.33 15.87 6.81
N LEU A 237 -14.64 15.69 6.61
CA LEU A 237 -15.60 16.78 6.39
C LEU A 237 -15.85 17.65 7.62
N SER A 238 -15.64 17.12 8.83
CA SER A 238 -15.81 17.88 10.08
C SER A 238 -14.76 18.99 10.26
N ARG A 239 -13.62 18.92 9.56
CA ARG A 239 -12.55 19.93 9.64
C ARG A 239 -12.77 21.14 8.73
N VAL A 240 -13.64 21.04 7.73
CA VAL A 240 -13.88 22.12 6.75
C VAL A 240 -14.81 23.20 7.34
N LEU A 241 -15.76 22.83 8.20
CA LEU A 241 -16.71 23.78 8.80
C LEU A 241 -16.07 24.72 9.83
N VAL A 242 -14.97 24.31 10.49
CA VAL A 242 -14.24 25.16 11.45
C VAL A 242 -13.37 26.22 10.74
N ALA A 243 -12.93 25.96 9.51
CA ALA A 243 -12.13 26.89 8.71
C ALA A 243 -12.96 28.05 8.12
N VAL A 244 -14.25 27.82 7.83
CA VAL A 244 -15.13 28.87 7.27
C VAL A 244 -15.57 29.88 8.34
N ALA A 245 -15.68 29.46 9.61
CA ALA A 245 -16.01 30.36 10.71
C ALA A 245 -14.85 31.28 11.12
N THR A 246 -13.60 30.87 10.88
CA THR A 246 -12.41 31.68 11.18
C THR A 246 -12.04 32.65 10.05
N ALA A 247 -12.45 32.37 8.81
CA ALA A 247 -12.22 33.28 7.67
C ALA A 247 -13.12 34.53 7.67
N LEU A 248 -14.27 34.50 8.36
CA LEU A 248 -15.22 35.63 8.39
C LEU A 248 -14.91 36.68 9.47
N VAL A 249 -13.88 36.49 10.31
CA VAL A 249 -13.48 37.44 11.36
C VAL A 249 -12.23 38.25 10.99
N SER A 250 -11.56 37.98 9.86
CA SER A 250 -10.32 38.68 9.45
C SER A 250 -10.52 39.75 8.37
N ALA A 251 -11.75 40.01 7.93
CA ALA A 251 -12.03 40.94 6.85
C ALA A 251 -12.40 42.34 7.37
N SER A 252 -11.42 43.09 7.89
CA SER A 252 -11.45 44.57 7.90
C SER A 252 -10.13 45.16 8.44
N SER A 253 -9.00 44.79 7.84
CA SER A 253 -7.77 45.58 7.98
C SER A 253 -7.49 46.29 6.65
N PRO A 254 -7.45 47.64 6.61
CA PRO A 254 -7.23 48.41 5.37
C PRO A 254 -5.84 48.19 4.77
N CYS A 255 -4.86 47.71 5.55
CA CYS A 255 -3.56 47.27 5.07
C CYS A 255 -3.36 45.77 5.38
N PRO A 256 -3.46 44.85 4.41
CA PRO A 256 -3.17 43.44 4.64
C PRO A 256 -1.66 43.24 4.83
N GLN A 257 -1.23 42.96 6.07
CA GLN A 257 0.17 42.66 6.34
C GLN A 257 0.48 41.19 6.00
N ALA A 258 1.50 40.97 5.17
CA ALA A 258 2.00 39.64 4.87
C ALA A 258 2.68 39.01 6.10
N TRP A 259 2.85 37.68 6.09
CA TRP A 259 3.54 36.99 7.16
C TRP A 259 5.02 37.43 7.28
N GLY A 260 5.43 37.90 8.45
CA GLY A 260 6.75 38.45 8.73
C GLY A 260 6.78 39.19 10.07
N PRO A 261 7.84 39.96 10.36
CA PRO A 261 7.88 40.82 11.55
C PRO A 261 6.75 41.87 11.51
N PRO A 262 6.12 42.18 12.65
CA PRO A 262 5.04 43.17 12.72
C PRO A 262 5.54 44.56 12.30
N GLY A 263 4.72 45.32 11.56
CA GLY A 263 5.07 46.66 11.09
C GLY A 263 6.00 46.74 9.87
N VAL A 264 6.38 45.60 9.26
CA VAL A 264 7.23 45.56 8.06
C VAL A 264 6.38 45.39 6.80
N GLN A 265 6.69 46.16 5.76
CA GLN A 265 6.16 46.04 4.41
C GLN A 265 7.30 45.80 3.41
N TYR A 266 6.98 45.15 2.30
CA TYR A 266 7.98 44.57 1.41
C TYR A 266 7.91 45.17 0.02
N GLY A 267 9.07 45.31 -0.62
CA GLY A 267 9.19 45.84 -1.98
C GLY A 267 10.28 45.14 -2.78
N GLN A 268 10.24 45.32 -4.11
CA GLN A 268 11.29 44.82 -5.01
C GLN A 268 12.21 45.96 -5.47
N PRO A 269 13.54 45.81 -5.39
CA PRO A 269 14.49 46.79 -5.94
C PRO A 269 14.23 47.08 -7.42
N GLY A 270 14.34 48.36 -7.81
CA GLY A 270 14.13 48.85 -9.18
C GLY A 270 12.67 48.86 -9.65
N ARG A 271 11.71 48.54 -8.77
CA ARG A 271 10.27 48.60 -9.05
C ARG A 271 9.59 49.64 -8.17
N SER A 272 8.37 50.01 -8.57
CA SER A 272 7.53 50.88 -7.76
C SER A 272 7.02 50.14 -6.52
N VAL A 273 7.23 50.70 -5.34
CA VAL A 273 6.80 50.12 -4.06
C VAL A 273 5.67 50.97 -3.48
N LYS A 274 4.69 50.31 -2.90
CA LYS A 274 3.50 50.95 -2.33
C LYS A 274 3.43 50.63 -0.84
N LEU A 275 3.57 51.66 -0.01
CA LEU A 275 3.43 51.57 1.44
C LEU A 275 2.01 51.97 1.85
N CYS A 276 1.48 51.29 2.87
CA CYS A 276 0.14 51.52 3.40
C CYS A 276 0.23 51.92 4.88
N CYS A 277 -0.42 53.00 5.29
CA CYS A 277 -0.38 53.46 6.67
C CYS A 277 -1.24 52.56 7.57
N PRO A 278 -0.68 51.87 8.59
CA PRO A 278 -1.48 51.12 9.54
C PRO A 278 -2.30 52.08 10.41
N GLY A 279 -3.42 51.59 10.97
CA GLY A 279 -4.18 52.35 11.98
C GLY A 279 -5.10 53.47 11.44
N VAL A 280 -5.22 53.62 10.12
CA VAL A 280 -6.15 54.55 9.44
C VAL A 280 -7.11 53.79 8.54
N THR A 281 -8.29 54.36 8.27
CA THR A 281 -9.24 53.75 7.35
C THR A 281 -8.86 54.00 5.90
N ALA A 282 -9.25 53.08 5.00
CA ALA A 282 -8.85 53.16 3.60
C ALA A 282 -9.39 54.45 2.96
N GLY A 283 -8.48 55.33 2.54
CA GLY A 283 -8.79 56.62 1.90
C GLY A 283 -8.52 57.84 2.78
N ASP A 284 -8.26 57.66 4.09
CA ASP A 284 -7.93 58.78 4.97
C ASP A 284 -6.63 59.47 4.52
N PRO A 285 -6.61 60.80 4.38
CA PRO A 285 -5.41 61.50 3.95
C PRO A 285 -4.38 61.56 5.08
N VAL A 286 -3.15 61.14 4.78
CA VAL A 286 -2.03 61.12 5.73
C VAL A 286 -0.81 61.86 5.19
N SER A 287 0.03 62.31 6.10
CA SER A 287 1.35 62.88 5.79
C SER A 287 2.43 61.84 6.05
N TRP A 288 3.29 61.59 5.06
CA TRP A 288 4.37 60.62 5.14
C TRP A 288 5.72 61.30 5.36
N PHE A 289 6.47 60.78 6.33
CA PHE A 289 7.82 61.21 6.68
C PHE A 289 8.75 60.01 6.73
N ARG A 290 10.03 60.22 6.41
CA ARG A 290 11.07 59.25 6.69
C ARG A 290 11.65 59.52 8.08
N ASP A 291 11.83 58.47 8.88
CA ASP A 291 12.36 58.63 10.23
C ASP A 291 13.76 59.28 10.21
N GLY A 292 13.96 60.31 11.02
CA GLY A 292 15.19 61.13 11.03
C GLY A 292 15.27 62.25 9.97
N GLU A 293 14.36 62.32 9.00
CA GLU A 293 14.32 63.38 7.99
C GLU A 293 13.04 64.25 8.12
N PRO A 294 13.16 65.58 8.30
CA PRO A 294 11.98 66.45 8.44
C PRO A 294 11.26 66.71 7.11
N LYS A 295 11.78 66.21 5.99
CA LYS A 295 11.24 66.45 4.65
C LYS A 295 9.95 65.65 4.44
N LEU A 296 8.87 66.35 4.09
CA LEU A 296 7.60 65.73 3.72
C LEU A 296 7.75 64.97 2.40
N LEU A 297 7.43 63.68 2.39
CA LEU A 297 7.45 62.84 1.19
C LEU A 297 6.15 63.00 0.39
N GLN A 298 5.01 62.94 1.09
CA GLN A 298 3.69 63.04 0.50
C GLN A 298 2.74 63.69 1.51
N GLY A 299 1.99 64.69 1.04
CA GLY A 299 1.00 65.41 1.85
C GLY A 299 -0.42 64.86 1.74
N PRO A 300 -1.35 65.41 2.54
CA PRO A 300 -2.75 64.96 2.61
C PRO A 300 -3.49 65.04 1.27
N ASP A 301 -3.23 66.08 0.47
CA ASP A 301 -3.90 66.34 -0.82
C ASP A 301 -3.27 65.62 -2.03
N SER A 302 -2.45 64.59 -1.77
CA SER A 302 -1.76 63.82 -2.81
C SER A 302 -2.66 62.98 -3.71
N GLY A 303 -3.94 62.81 -3.35
CA GLY A 303 -4.91 61.99 -4.08
C GLY A 303 -4.75 60.47 -3.90
N LEU A 304 -3.70 60.02 -3.20
CA LEU A 304 -3.43 58.61 -2.87
C LEU A 304 -3.88 58.24 -1.44
N GLY A 305 -4.34 59.22 -0.66
CA GLY A 305 -4.87 59.03 0.69
C GLY A 305 -3.84 58.44 1.66
N HIS A 306 -4.18 57.29 2.24
CA HIS A 306 -3.39 56.56 3.25
C HIS A 306 -2.16 55.81 2.71
N GLU A 307 -1.85 55.90 1.42
CA GLU A 307 -0.82 55.12 0.74
C GLU A 307 0.32 56.02 0.23
N LEU A 308 1.55 55.50 0.20
CA LEU A 308 2.73 56.18 -0.37
C LEU A 308 3.32 55.33 -1.49
N VAL A 309 3.62 55.94 -2.64
CA VAL A 309 4.25 55.25 -3.78
C VAL A 309 5.67 55.77 -3.99
N LEU A 310 6.64 54.86 -3.95
CA LEU A 310 8.03 55.09 -4.32
C LEU A 310 8.24 54.57 -5.74
N ALA A 311 8.68 55.41 -6.68
CA ALA A 311 8.68 55.07 -8.11
C ALA A 311 9.75 54.03 -8.51
N GLN A 312 10.96 54.14 -7.95
CA GLN A 312 12.08 53.21 -8.18
C GLN A 312 12.77 52.92 -6.85
N ALA A 313 12.30 51.91 -6.13
CA ALA A 313 12.86 51.59 -4.83
C ALA A 313 14.31 51.08 -4.95
N ASP A 314 15.23 51.67 -4.21
CA ASP A 314 16.61 51.22 -4.10
C ASP A 314 17.06 51.05 -2.63
N SER A 315 18.32 50.69 -2.40
CA SER A 315 18.84 50.52 -1.04
C SER A 315 18.79 51.80 -0.22
N THR A 316 18.70 52.97 -0.85
CA THR A 316 18.56 54.26 -0.15
C THR A 316 17.13 54.53 0.27
N ASP A 317 16.11 53.83 -0.24
CA ASP A 317 14.72 53.93 0.21
C ASP A 317 14.40 52.94 1.34
N GLU A 318 15.22 51.90 1.53
CA GLU A 318 15.01 50.95 2.62
C GLU A 318 15.12 51.65 4.00
N GLY A 319 14.19 51.38 4.93
CA GLY A 319 14.17 52.05 6.22
C GLY A 319 12.78 52.30 6.80
N THR A 320 12.70 53.20 7.76
CA THR A 320 11.49 53.45 8.56
C THR A 320 10.73 54.68 8.08
N TYR A 321 9.44 54.52 7.88
CA TYR A 321 8.49 55.54 7.45
C TYR A 321 7.42 55.74 8.51
N ILE A 322 7.04 56.99 8.73
CA ILE A 322 6.03 57.39 9.71
C ILE A 322 4.90 58.08 8.97
N CYS A 323 3.67 57.62 9.21
CA CYS A 323 2.47 58.25 8.68
C CYS A 323 1.68 58.92 9.80
N ARG A 324 1.26 60.17 9.58
CA ARG A 324 0.48 60.97 10.52
C ARG A 324 -0.82 61.43 9.89
N THR A 325 -1.89 61.40 10.67
CA THR A 325 -3.21 61.89 10.27
C THR A 325 -3.25 63.43 10.27
N LEU A 326 -4.30 64.02 9.68
CA LEU A 326 -4.52 65.47 9.69
C LEU A 326 -4.54 66.08 11.10
N ASP A 327 -5.04 65.33 12.09
CA ASP A 327 -5.13 65.76 13.49
C ASP A 327 -3.78 65.71 14.23
N GLY A 328 -2.69 65.32 13.53
CA GLY A 328 -1.35 65.19 14.08
C GLY A 328 -1.12 63.90 14.89
N ALA A 329 -2.14 63.06 15.04
CA ALA A 329 -2.02 61.75 15.67
C ALA A 329 -1.21 60.79 14.78
N LEU A 330 -0.36 59.99 15.44
CA LEU A 330 0.44 58.95 14.78
C LEU A 330 -0.49 57.86 14.25
N GLY A 331 -0.55 57.67 12.92
CA GLY A 331 -1.28 56.54 12.32
C GLY A 331 -0.50 55.24 12.57
N GLY A 332 0.80 55.28 12.30
CA GLY A 332 1.74 54.27 12.75
C GLY A 332 3.10 54.37 12.05
N THR A 333 3.91 53.35 12.28
CA THR A 333 5.26 53.24 11.74
C THR A 333 5.34 52.03 10.83
N VAL A 334 5.94 52.20 9.66
CA VAL A 334 6.12 51.17 8.64
C VAL A 334 7.59 51.07 8.29
N THR A 335 8.17 49.89 8.41
CA THR A 335 9.53 49.63 7.91
C THR A 335 9.44 49.01 6.53
N LEU A 336 10.06 49.64 5.53
CA LEU A 336 10.23 49.07 4.20
C LEU A 336 11.46 48.15 4.21
N GLN A 337 11.27 46.90 3.80
CA GLN A 337 12.33 45.94 3.55
C GLN A 337 12.32 45.51 2.08
N LEU A 338 13.48 45.52 1.43
CA LEU A 338 13.59 45.15 0.02
C LEU A 338 14.03 43.70 -0.16
N GLY A 339 13.49 43.06 -1.20
CA GLY A 339 13.85 41.69 -1.57
C GLY A 339 13.33 41.30 -2.95
N TYR A 340 13.42 40.02 -3.27
CA TYR A 340 13.03 39.52 -4.58
C TYR A 340 11.82 38.58 -4.49
N PRO A 341 10.96 38.53 -5.53
CA PRO A 341 9.95 37.49 -5.66
C PRO A 341 10.58 36.09 -5.63
N PRO A 342 9.86 35.06 -5.17
CA PRO A 342 10.42 33.73 -5.02
C PRO A 342 10.73 33.12 -6.39
N ALA A 343 11.84 32.41 -6.49
CA ALA A 343 12.20 31.65 -7.68
C ALA A 343 11.56 30.24 -7.64
N ARG A 344 11.69 29.45 -8.71
CA ARG A 344 11.16 28.07 -8.69
C ARG A 344 12.05 27.22 -7.78
N PRO A 345 11.54 26.63 -6.68
CA PRO A 345 12.37 25.87 -5.76
C PRO A 345 12.94 24.61 -6.42
N VAL A 346 14.09 24.15 -5.94
CA VAL A 346 14.65 22.84 -6.31
C VAL A 346 13.94 21.80 -5.47
N VAL A 347 13.38 20.79 -6.13
CA VAL A 347 12.64 19.70 -5.47
C VAL A 347 13.26 18.38 -5.90
N SER A 348 13.57 17.52 -4.93
CA SER A 348 14.02 16.15 -5.16
C SER A 348 13.21 15.19 -4.28
N CYS A 349 12.94 13.99 -4.78
CA CYS A 349 12.19 12.97 -4.05
C CYS A 349 12.97 11.67 -4.02
N GLN A 350 12.83 10.94 -2.91
CA GLN A 350 13.47 9.66 -2.65
C GLN A 350 12.53 8.75 -1.87
N ALA A 351 12.64 7.44 -2.10
CA ALA A 351 11.85 6.43 -1.41
C ALA A 351 12.77 5.34 -0.86
N ALA A 352 12.75 5.12 0.45
CA ALA A 352 13.49 4.03 1.09
C ALA A 352 12.71 2.71 1.07
N ASP A 353 11.40 2.78 0.88
CA ASP A 353 10.47 1.66 0.82
C ASP A 353 9.45 1.85 -0.32
N TYR A 354 8.66 0.82 -0.60
CA TYR A 354 7.70 0.81 -1.71
C TYR A 354 6.30 1.35 -1.32
N GLU A 355 6.08 1.78 -0.08
CA GLU A 355 4.80 2.30 0.43
C GLU A 355 4.85 3.80 0.72
N ASN A 356 6.04 4.33 1.04
CA ASN A 356 6.24 5.71 1.42
C ASN A 356 7.37 6.33 0.61
N PHE A 357 7.17 7.57 0.21
CA PHE A 357 8.27 8.37 -0.32
C PHE A 357 8.24 9.76 0.26
N SER A 358 9.37 10.42 0.14
CA SER A 358 9.59 11.72 0.73
C SER A 358 10.23 12.65 -0.28
N CYS A 359 9.84 13.92 -0.20
CA CYS A 359 10.40 14.96 -1.04
C CYS A 359 11.03 16.02 -0.18
N THR A 360 12.19 16.49 -0.59
CA THR A 360 12.89 17.62 0.02
C THR A 360 12.96 18.76 -0.99
N TRP A 361 13.09 19.98 -0.47
CA TRP A 361 13.24 21.15 -1.32
C TRP A 361 14.21 22.16 -0.72
N SER A 362 14.77 22.97 -1.61
CA SER A 362 15.61 24.10 -1.26
C SER A 362 15.29 25.29 -2.18
N PRO A 363 15.45 26.53 -1.68
CA PRO A 363 15.32 27.70 -2.54
C PRO A 363 16.40 27.66 -3.61
N SER A 364 16.02 27.88 -4.88
CA SER A 364 16.99 27.96 -5.98
C SER A 364 17.75 29.29 -5.99
N GLN A 365 17.16 30.33 -5.42
CA GLN A 365 17.72 31.67 -5.29
C GLN A 365 17.28 32.26 -3.95
N ILE A 366 18.17 33.01 -3.31
CA ILE A 366 17.86 33.70 -2.05
C ILE A 366 16.97 34.92 -2.36
N SER A 367 15.77 34.95 -1.79
CA SER A 367 14.82 36.05 -1.95
C SER A 367 15.06 37.21 -0.98
N GLY A 368 15.73 36.96 0.16
CA GLY A 368 15.98 37.95 1.22
C GLY A 368 14.79 38.25 2.12
N LEU A 369 13.66 37.55 1.93
CA LEU A 369 12.38 37.80 2.61
C LEU A 369 11.90 36.57 3.41
N PRO A 370 11.06 36.76 4.45
CA PRO A 370 10.46 35.63 5.16
C PRO A 370 9.64 34.77 4.19
N THR A 371 9.97 33.48 4.15
CA THR A 371 9.48 32.57 3.12
C THR A 371 8.83 31.34 3.76
N ARG A 372 7.72 30.86 3.16
CA ARG A 372 7.02 29.63 3.54
C ARG A 372 6.81 28.74 2.33
N TYR A 373 6.54 27.46 2.58
CA TYR A 373 6.30 26.48 1.53
C TYR A 373 4.91 25.85 1.67
N LEU A 374 4.22 25.73 0.55
CA LEU A 374 2.97 24.98 0.43
C LEU A 374 3.25 23.69 -0.36
N THR A 375 2.87 22.56 0.21
CA THR A 375 3.20 21.23 -0.34
C THR A 375 1.95 20.42 -0.58
N SER A 376 1.74 20.01 -1.83
CA SER A 376 0.62 19.19 -2.24
C SER A 376 1.06 18.16 -3.27
N TYR A 377 0.25 17.13 -3.45
CA TYR A 377 0.47 16.14 -4.50
C TYR A 377 -0.85 15.68 -5.09
N ARG A 378 -0.77 15.09 -6.27
CA ARG A 378 -1.90 14.38 -6.87
C ARG A 378 -1.41 13.14 -7.59
N LYS A 379 -2.25 12.11 -7.62
CA LYS A 379 -2.04 10.92 -8.43
C LYS A 379 -2.37 11.27 -9.88
N LYS A 380 -1.46 11.01 -10.81
CA LYS A 380 -1.75 11.04 -12.23
C LYS A 380 -2.47 9.76 -12.62
N THR A 381 -3.60 9.90 -13.29
CA THR A 381 -4.20 8.80 -14.02
C THR A 381 -3.28 8.42 -15.17
N VAL A 382 -2.95 7.14 -15.27
CA VAL A 382 -2.29 6.57 -16.46
C VAL A 382 -3.30 6.65 -17.60
N LEU A 383 -2.99 7.41 -18.64
CA LEU A 383 -3.76 7.44 -19.90
C LEU A 383 -3.55 6.08 -20.59
N GLY A 384 -4.38 5.10 -20.25
CA GLY A 384 -4.22 3.73 -20.75
C GLY A 384 -5.30 2.76 -20.28
N ALA A 385 -6.54 3.21 -20.13
CA ALA A 385 -7.75 2.39 -20.10
C ALA A 385 -8.96 3.35 -20.15
N ASP A 386 -9.84 3.16 -21.13
CA ASP A 386 -11.08 3.93 -21.37
C ASP A 386 -10.96 5.42 -21.74
N SER A 387 -10.97 5.67 -23.04
CA SER A 387 -11.31 6.96 -23.67
C SER A 387 -12.75 7.43 -23.40
N GLN A 388 -13.53 6.77 -22.53
CA GLN A 388 -14.94 7.13 -22.27
C GLN A 388 -15.34 7.34 -20.80
N ARG A 389 -14.43 7.30 -19.83
CA ARG A 389 -14.70 7.90 -18.51
C ARG A 389 -13.53 8.76 -18.09
N ARG A 390 -13.69 10.08 -18.22
CA ARG A 390 -12.90 11.05 -17.45
C ARG A 390 -13.21 10.84 -15.96
N SER A 391 -12.58 9.86 -15.35
CA SER A 391 -12.40 9.86 -13.89
C SER A 391 -11.50 11.05 -13.58
N PRO A 392 -11.99 12.10 -12.89
CA PRO A 392 -11.20 13.27 -12.61
C PRO A 392 -9.95 12.86 -11.83
N SER A 393 -8.82 13.49 -12.13
CA SER A 393 -7.68 13.59 -11.20
C SER A 393 -8.23 13.62 -9.78
N THR A 394 -7.83 12.66 -8.93
CA THR A 394 -8.15 12.78 -7.50
C THR A 394 -7.71 14.19 -7.06
N GLY A 395 -8.56 14.87 -6.29
CA GLY A 395 -8.31 16.25 -5.87
C GLY A 395 -6.92 16.39 -5.24
N PRO A 396 -6.31 17.58 -5.23
CA PRO A 396 -4.98 17.76 -4.65
C PRO A 396 -4.97 17.36 -3.17
N TRP A 397 -4.13 16.38 -2.82
CA TRP A 397 -3.91 15.94 -1.45
C TRP A 397 -2.76 16.76 -0.85
N PRO A 398 -2.84 17.17 0.44
CA PRO A 398 -1.71 17.82 1.10
C PRO A 398 -0.55 16.83 1.27
N CYS A 399 0.70 17.29 1.10
CA CYS A 399 1.89 16.52 1.50
C CYS A 399 2.33 17.01 2.90
N PRO A 400 2.07 16.25 3.98
CA PRO A 400 2.43 16.66 5.34
C PRO A 400 3.92 16.99 5.47
N GLN A 401 4.23 18.20 5.92
CA GLN A 401 5.60 18.65 6.17
C GLN A 401 6.12 18.11 7.50
N ASP A 402 7.44 17.99 7.60
CA ASP A 402 8.10 17.49 8.79
C ASP A 402 7.85 18.42 10.00
N PRO A 403 7.37 17.90 11.15
CA PRO A 403 7.06 18.71 12.33
C PRO A 403 8.27 19.43 12.93
N LEU A 404 9.49 18.94 12.69
CA LEU A 404 10.73 19.50 13.23
C LEU A 404 11.24 20.71 12.42
N GLY A 405 10.46 21.19 11.46
CA GLY A 405 10.82 22.35 10.63
C GLY A 405 11.82 22.02 9.50
N ALA A 406 12.05 20.75 9.21
CA ALA A 406 12.85 20.34 8.07
C ALA A 406 12.09 20.64 6.75
N ALA A 407 12.81 21.07 5.71
CA ALA A 407 12.27 21.29 4.36
C ALA A 407 12.02 19.95 3.63
N ARG A 408 11.11 19.16 4.21
CA ARG A 408 10.81 17.78 3.85
C ARG A 408 9.32 17.53 4.03
N CYS A 409 8.72 16.79 3.11
CA CYS A 409 7.36 16.27 3.25
C CYS A 409 7.34 14.77 2.93
N VAL A 410 6.39 14.05 3.53
CA VAL A 410 6.28 12.59 3.39
C VAL A 410 4.90 12.22 2.87
N VAL A 411 4.88 11.38 1.83
CA VAL A 411 3.66 10.77 1.29
C VAL A 411 3.60 9.33 1.79
N HIS A 412 2.55 9.01 2.53
CA HIS A 412 2.31 7.68 3.10
C HIS A 412 1.30 6.89 2.28
N GLY A 413 1.45 5.57 2.26
CA GLY A 413 0.51 4.67 1.57
C GLY A 413 0.40 4.95 0.07
N ALA A 414 1.51 5.32 -0.55
CA ALA A 414 1.61 5.50 -1.99
C ALA A 414 1.48 4.16 -2.71
N GLU A 415 0.77 4.17 -3.84
CA GLU A 415 0.63 3.02 -4.71
C GLU A 415 1.86 2.90 -5.60
N PHE A 416 2.58 1.79 -5.49
CA PHE A 416 3.86 1.55 -6.16
C PHE A 416 3.85 1.76 -7.69
N TRP A 417 2.79 1.30 -8.36
CA TRP A 417 2.64 1.37 -9.81
C TRP A 417 2.08 2.71 -10.32
N SER A 418 1.83 3.65 -9.41
CA SER A 418 1.21 4.92 -9.77
C SER A 418 2.23 6.03 -10.00
N GLN A 419 1.87 6.98 -10.86
CA GLN A 419 2.64 8.20 -11.04
C GLN A 419 2.03 9.33 -10.23
N TYR A 420 2.88 10.10 -9.56
CA TYR A 420 2.50 11.24 -8.73
C TYR A 420 3.02 12.53 -9.35
N ARG A 421 2.29 13.63 -9.13
CA ARG A 421 2.75 14.98 -9.41
C ARG A 421 2.82 15.75 -8.10
N ILE A 422 4.03 16.02 -7.65
CA ILE A 422 4.34 16.82 -6.47
C ILE A 422 4.32 18.29 -6.86
N ASN A 423 3.73 19.11 -5.99
CA ASN A 423 3.67 20.55 -6.10
C ASN A 423 4.27 21.16 -4.82
N VAL A 424 5.42 21.81 -4.98
CA VAL A 424 6.03 22.64 -3.93
C VAL A 424 5.96 24.09 -4.39
N THR A 425 5.25 24.90 -3.63
CA THR A 425 5.09 26.34 -3.90
C THR A 425 5.78 27.13 -2.81
N GLU A 426 6.82 27.87 -3.20
CA GLU A 426 7.50 28.85 -2.35
C GLU A 426 6.69 30.15 -2.34
N VAL A 427 6.42 30.69 -1.16
CA VAL A 427 5.60 31.90 -0.97
C VAL A 427 6.35 32.87 -0.09
N ASN A 428 6.45 34.11 -0.56
CA ASN A 428 6.93 35.23 0.23
C ASN A 428 5.97 36.43 0.05
N PRO A 429 6.17 37.56 0.76
CA PRO A 429 5.29 38.72 0.65
C PRO A 429 5.13 39.32 -0.75
N LEU A 430 6.08 39.06 -1.67
CA LEU A 430 6.06 39.58 -3.03
C LEU A 430 5.41 38.63 -4.05
N GLY A 431 5.05 37.41 -3.65
CA GLY A 431 4.34 36.48 -4.52
C GLY A 431 4.58 35.01 -4.20
N ALA A 432 4.28 34.15 -5.18
CA ALA A 432 4.43 32.71 -5.08
C ALA A 432 5.05 32.13 -6.34
N SER A 433 5.84 31.06 -6.17
CA SER A 433 6.49 30.36 -7.28
C SER A 433 6.41 28.85 -7.08
N THR A 434 5.94 28.15 -8.11
CA THR A 434 5.60 26.73 -8.04
C THR A 434 6.57 25.87 -8.84
N ARG A 435 7.04 24.77 -8.23
CA ARG A 435 7.73 23.67 -8.89
C ARG A 435 6.83 22.43 -8.90
N LEU A 436 6.52 21.96 -10.10
CA LEU A 436 5.89 20.66 -10.31
C LEU A 436 6.96 19.61 -10.61
N LEU A 437 6.88 18.46 -9.94
CA LEU A 437 7.76 17.32 -10.16
C LEU A 437 6.94 16.05 -10.34
N ASP A 438 7.14 15.38 -11.47
CA ASP A 438 6.53 14.08 -11.72
C ASP A 438 7.42 12.99 -11.10
N VAL A 439 6.81 12.12 -10.30
CA VAL A 439 7.48 11.10 -9.50
C VAL A 439 6.83 9.76 -9.75
N SER A 440 7.63 8.74 -10.09
CA SER A 440 7.19 7.35 -10.10
C SER A 440 7.91 6.60 -9.00
N LEU A 441 7.18 5.87 -8.17
CA LEU A 441 7.79 5.23 -7.00
C LEU A 441 8.84 4.19 -7.42
N GLN A 442 8.58 3.47 -8.51
CA GLN A 442 9.51 2.54 -9.15
C GLN A 442 10.85 3.18 -9.53
N SER A 443 10.88 4.44 -9.99
CA SER A 443 12.13 5.08 -10.44
C SER A 443 12.95 5.69 -9.30
N ILE A 444 12.29 6.16 -8.23
CA ILE A 444 12.95 6.85 -7.11
C ILE A 444 13.25 5.93 -5.92
N LEU A 445 12.88 4.65 -6.01
CA LEU A 445 13.15 3.65 -5.00
C LEU A 445 14.66 3.45 -4.82
N ARG A 446 15.12 3.59 -3.59
CA ARG A 446 16.48 3.32 -3.18
C ARG A 446 16.46 2.89 -1.71
N PRO A 447 16.52 1.58 -1.43
CA PRO A 447 16.45 1.07 -0.06
C PRO A 447 17.65 1.52 0.78
N ASP A 448 17.47 1.51 2.09
CA ASP A 448 18.59 1.66 3.03
C ASP A 448 19.50 0.40 3.01
N PRO A 449 20.77 0.53 3.44
CA PRO A 449 21.67 -0.62 3.50
C PRO A 449 21.17 -1.72 4.45
N PRO A 450 21.44 -3.00 4.15
CA PRO A 450 21.14 -4.10 5.07
C PRO A 450 21.79 -3.90 6.44
N GLN A 451 21.12 -4.41 7.47
CA GLN A 451 21.53 -4.24 8.86
C GLN A 451 21.99 -5.57 9.46
N GLY A 452 22.74 -5.50 10.57
CA GLY A 452 23.11 -6.70 11.33
C GLY A 452 24.03 -7.67 10.59
N LEU A 453 24.89 -7.20 9.68
CA LEU A 453 25.85 -8.03 8.97
C LEU A 453 26.82 -8.72 9.94
N ARG A 454 26.87 -10.06 9.90
CA ARG A 454 27.75 -10.93 10.69
C ARG A 454 28.56 -11.81 9.76
N VAL A 455 29.82 -12.03 10.11
CA VAL A 455 30.76 -12.87 9.34
C VAL A 455 31.34 -13.92 10.28
N GLU A 456 30.91 -15.18 10.11
CA GLU A 456 31.23 -16.30 10.99
C GLU A 456 32.11 -17.32 10.28
N SER A 457 32.97 -18.04 11.03
CA SER A 457 33.74 -19.15 10.50
C SER A 457 32.88 -20.42 10.39
N VAL A 458 33.17 -21.27 9.41
CA VAL A 458 32.49 -22.57 9.26
C VAL A 458 33.40 -23.67 9.82
N PRO A 459 33.06 -24.33 10.95
CA PRO A 459 33.89 -25.36 11.56
C PRO A 459 34.24 -26.49 10.58
N GLY A 460 35.51 -26.88 10.54
CA GLY A 460 36.01 -27.93 9.64
C GLY A 460 36.32 -27.46 8.20
N TYR A 461 36.07 -26.19 7.87
CA TYR A 461 36.29 -25.64 6.53
C TYR A 461 37.17 -24.38 6.57
N PRO A 462 38.50 -24.51 6.43
CA PRO A 462 39.44 -23.40 6.62
C PRO A 462 39.39 -22.32 5.54
N ARG A 463 38.57 -22.50 4.50
CA ARG A 463 38.36 -21.52 3.42
C ARG A 463 36.92 -21.03 3.32
N ARG A 464 36.10 -21.31 4.34
CA ARG A 464 34.68 -20.91 4.35
C ARG A 464 34.37 -19.84 5.39
N LEU A 465 33.64 -18.82 4.96
CA LEU A 465 33.03 -17.80 5.82
C LEU A 465 31.54 -17.73 5.52
N ARG A 466 30.74 -17.73 6.57
CA ARG A 466 29.28 -17.56 6.51
C ARG A 466 28.95 -16.11 6.82
N ALA A 467 28.52 -15.37 5.81
CA ALA A 467 28.01 -14.01 5.98
C ALA A 467 26.49 -14.05 6.11
N SER A 468 25.92 -13.39 7.12
CA SER A 468 24.47 -13.28 7.31
C SER A 468 24.06 -11.86 7.69
N TRP A 469 22.89 -11.41 7.23
CA TRP A 469 22.37 -10.06 7.47
C TRP A 469 20.84 -10.05 7.56
N THR A 470 20.25 -8.88 7.83
CA THR A 470 18.81 -8.68 7.85
C THR A 470 18.39 -7.52 6.94
N TYR A 471 17.10 -7.49 6.59
CA TYR A 471 16.49 -6.35 5.90
C TYR A 471 16.68 -5.06 6.72
N PRO A 472 16.80 -3.89 6.07
CA PRO A 472 16.85 -2.62 6.79
C PRO A 472 15.52 -2.33 7.49
N ALA A 473 15.56 -1.61 8.60
CA ALA A 473 14.37 -1.29 9.40
C ALA A 473 13.32 -0.43 8.64
N SER A 474 13.74 0.29 7.61
CA SER A 474 12.86 1.05 6.72
C SER A 474 12.08 0.16 5.77
N TRP A 475 12.56 -1.04 5.45
CA TRP A 475 11.81 -1.98 4.63
C TRP A 475 10.69 -2.62 5.47
N PRO A 476 9.45 -2.71 4.95
CA PRO A 476 8.35 -3.32 5.67
C PRO A 476 8.70 -4.74 6.13
N ARG A 477 8.33 -5.09 7.37
CA ARG A 477 8.63 -6.41 7.95
C ARG A 477 7.98 -7.58 7.20
N GLN A 478 6.95 -7.28 6.40
CA GLN A 478 6.21 -8.24 5.57
C GLN A 478 6.14 -7.72 4.15
N PRO A 479 7.26 -7.73 3.43
CA PRO A 479 7.34 -7.00 2.19
C PRO A 479 6.65 -7.79 1.07
N HIS A 480 5.80 -7.11 0.28
CA HIS A 480 5.28 -7.65 -0.98
C HIS A 480 6.37 -7.67 -2.06
N PHE A 481 7.35 -6.77 -1.95
CA PHE A 481 8.52 -6.66 -2.82
C PHE A 481 9.78 -7.08 -2.06
N LEU A 482 10.41 -8.16 -2.51
CA LEU A 482 11.65 -8.65 -1.92
C LEU A 482 12.84 -7.77 -2.30
N LEU A 483 13.88 -7.81 -1.46
CA LEU A 483 15.17 -7.23 -1.81
C LEU A 483 16.09 -8.33 -2.34
N LYS A 484 16.80 -8.04 -3.42
CA LYS A 484 18.00 -8.77 -3.82
C LYS A 484 19.23 -8.09 -3.26
N PHE A 485 20.28 -8.87 -3.03
CA PHE A 485 21.49 -8.41 -2.38
C PHE A 485 22.70 -8.62 -3.27
N ARG A 486 23.70 -7.78 -3.06
CA ARG A 486 25.04 -7.95 -3.62
C ARG A 486 26.03 -7.80 -2.49
N LEU A 487 26.84 -8.82 -2.32
CA LEU A 487 27.86 -8.91 -1.29
C LEU A 487 29.23 -8.70 -1.92
N GLN A 488 30.07 -7.96 -1.21
CA GLN A 488 31.48 -7.81 -1.54
C GLN A 488 32.33 -8.25 -0.37
N TYR A 489 33.39 -8.99 -0.65
CA TYR A 489 34.38 -9.37 0.34
C TYR A 489 35.81 -9.18 -0.20
N ARG A 490 36.75 -8.95 0.71
CA ARG A 490 38.18 -8.88 0.40
C ARG A 490 39.03 -9.30 1.60
N PRO A 491 40.20 -9.89 1.40
CA PRO A 491 41.20 -10.05 2.47
C PRO A 491 41.67 -8.68 3.01
N ALA A 492 42.06 -8.62 4.28
CA ALA A 492 42.44 -7.40 5.02
C ALA A 492 43.46 -6.48 4.34
N GLN A 493 44.26 -7.00 3.40
CA GLN A 493 45.34 -6.26 2.74
C GLN A 493 45.19 -6.24 1.21
N HIS A 494 44.06 -6.69 0.68
CA HIS A 494 43.83 -6.73 -0.77
C HIS A 494 43.04 -5.51 -1.24
N PRO A 495 43.45 -4.83 -2.33
CA PRO A 495 42.76 -3.63 -2.82
C PRO A 495 41.46 -3.96 -3.57
N ALA A 496 41.40 -5.11 -4.23
CA ALA A 496 40.26 -5.53 -5.04
C ALA A 496 39.19 -6.25 -4.21
N TRP A 497 37.92 -5.93 -4.48
CA TRP A 497 36.75 -6.60 -3.91
C TRP A 497 36.29 -7.74 -4.83
N SER A 498 36.10 -8.92 -4.26
CA SER A 498 35.34 -9.99 -4.89
C SER A 498 33.85 -9.70 -4.69
N THR A 499 33.05 -9.83 -5.75
CA THR A 499 31.61 -9.55 -5.71
C THR A 499 30.83 -10.83 -5.98
N VAL A 500 29.82 -11.08 -5.16
CA VAL A 500 28.86 -12.17 -5.32
C VAL A 500 27.44 -11.61 -5.16
N GLU A 501 26.46 -12.28 -5.76
CA GLU A 501 25.05 -11.91 -5.67
C GLU A 501 24.27 -13.01 -4.94
N PRO A 502 24.10 -12.90 -3.62
CA PRO A 502 23.47 -13.94 -2.80
C PRO A 502 21.98 -14.08 -3.07
N ALA A 503 21.50 -15.32 -3.05
CA ALA A 503 20.09 -15.66 -3.09
C ALA A 503 19.49 -15.72 -1.66
N GLY A 504 19.38 -14.57 -1.00
CA GLY A 504 18.73 -14.46 0.32
C GLY A 504 19.48 -13.59 1.32
N LEU A 505 19.39 -13.97 2.60
CA LEU A 505 19.97 -13.24 3.74
C LEU A 505 21.28 -13.82 4.26
N GLU A 506 21.80 -14.82 3.56
CA GLU A 506 23.00 -15.55 3.92
C GLU A 506 23.79 -15.88 2.66
N GLU A 507 25.11 -15.88 2.77
CA GLU A 507 26.04 -16.31 1.73
C GLU A 507 27.21 -17.06 2.36
N VAL A 508 27.61 -18.19 1.77
CA VAL A 508 28.80 -18.94 2.19
C VAL A 508 29.92 -18.70 1.20
N ILE A 509 30.86 -17.84 1.57
CA ILE A 509 32.07 -17.57 0.82
C ILE A 509 32.95 -18.83 0.86
N THR A 510 33.30 -19.42 -0.28
CA THR A 510 34.05 -20.70 -0.36
C THR A 510 35.52 -20.58 -0.73
N ASP A 511 35.95 -19.41 -1.19
CA ASP A 511 37.29 -19.13 -1.68
C ASP A 511 38.12 -18.24 -0.74
N ALA A 512 37.64 -18.02 0.50
CA ALA A 512 38.35 -17.22 1.49
C ALA A 512 39.77 -17.76 1.74
N VAL A 513 40.70 -16.85 2.02
CA VAL A 513 42.09 -17.21 2.32
C VAL A 513 42.18 -17.69 3.78
N ALA A 514 42.62 -18.93 3.97
CA ALA A 514 42.72 -19.53 5.29
C ALA A 514 43.59 -18.68 6.24
N GLY A 515 43.10 -18.44 7.46
CA GLY A 515 43.81 -17.70 8.49
C GLY A 515 43.90 -16.18 8.31
N LEU A 516 43.38 -15.61 7.21
CA LEU A 516 43.34 -14.15 7.02
C LEU A 516 41.97 -13.56 7.36
N PRO A 517 41.93 -12.39 8.04
CA PRO A 517 40.68 -11.64 8.20
C PRO A 517 40.17 -11.13 6.85
N HIS A 518 38.87 -11.22 6.62
CA HIS A 518 38.19 -10.70 5.45
C HIS A 518 37.20 -9.61 5.86
N ALA A 519 37.22 -8.49 5.15
CA ALA A 519 36.19 -7.46 5.23
C ALA A 519 35.04 -7.84 4.29
N VAL A 520 33.81 -7.69 4.76
CA VAL A 520 32.58 -8.00 4.03
C VAL A 520 31.63 -6.81 4.12
N ARG A 521 30.97 -6.46 3.01
CA ARG A 521 29.91 -5.44 2.97
C ARG A 521 28.81 -5.87 2.01
N VAL A 522 27.59 -5.43 2.28
CA VAL A 522 26.41 -5.81 1.49
C VAL A 522 25.62 -4.59 1.05
N SER A 523 24.98 -4.68 -0.11
CA SER A 523 24.05 -3.67 -0.63
C SER A 523 22.76 -4.36 -1.07
N ALA A 524 21.65 -3.63 -1.02
CA ALA A 524 20.33 -4.11 -1.38
C ALA A 524 19.77 -3.35 -2.58
N ARG A 525 18.90 -4.01 -3.35
CA ARG A 525 18.06 -3.40 -4.38
C ARG A 525 16.75 -4.15 -4.42
N ASP A 526 15.70 -3.50 -4.92
CA ASP A 526 14.47 -4.20 -5.27
C ASP A 526 14.73 -5.40 -6.19
N PHE A 527 14.02 -6.50 -5.94
CA PHE A 527 14.19 -7.75 -6.66
C PHE A 527 13.81 -7.65 -8.14
N LEU A 528 12.85 -6.80 -8.51
CA LEU A 528 12.42 -6.55 -9.89
C LEU A 528 13.32 -5.54 -10.62
N ASP A 529 14.49 -5.22 -10.07
CA ASP A 529 15.40 -4.18 -10.57
C ASP A 529 14.79 -2.77 -10.59
N ALA A 530 13.72 -2.53 -9.83
CA ALA A 530 13.20 -1.18 -9.65
C ALA A 530 14.23 -0.30 -8.91
N GLY A 531 14.27 0.98 -9.29
CA GLY A 531 15.08 1.98 -8.61
C GLY A 531 16.59 1.73 -8.69
N THR A 532 17.31 2.08 -7.63
CA THR A 532 18.78 2.02 -7.57
C THR A 532 19.27 1.22 -6.37
N TRP A 533 20.54 0.79 -6.42
CA TRP A 533 21.19 0.12 -5.30
C TRP A 533 21.28 1.03 -4.07
N SER A 534 21.10 0.44 -2.90
CA SER A 534 21.41 1.07 -1.61
C SER A 534 22.87 1.50 -1.56
N THR A 535 23.20 2.35 -0.59
CA THR A 535 24.60 2.47 -0.18
C THR A 535 25.10 1.15 0.39
N TRP A 536 26.42 0.97 0.43
CA TRP A 536 27.02 -0.20 1.08
C TRP A 536 26.77 -0.17 2.58
N SER A 537 26.53 -1.33 3.19
CA SER A 537 26.52 -1.50 4.63
C SER A 537 27.90 -1.14 5.22
N PRO A 538 27.97 -0.81 6.52
CA PRO A 538 29.24 -0.82 7.23
C PRO A 538 29.99 -2.16 7.03
N GLU A 539 31.32 -2.10 6.98
CA GLU A 539 32.16 -3.29 6.80
C GLU A 539 32.13 -4.14 8.07
N ALA A 540 31.87 -5.45 7.91
CA ALA A 540 31.98 -6.46 8.95
C ALA A 540 33.19 -7.36 8.68
N TRP A 541 33.81 -7.86 9.73
CA TRP A 541 35.06 -8.63 9.63
C TRP A 541 34.89 -10.05 10.16
N GLY A 542 35.54 -11.02 9.51
CA GLY A 542 35.60 -12.41 9.99
C GLY A 542 36.83 -13.16 9.49
N THR A 543 37.24 -14.19 10.22
CA THR A 543 38.42 -15.02 9.92
C THR A 543 37.98 -16.48 9.79
N PRO A 544 38.37 -17.20 8.71
CA PRO A 544 38.02 -18.61 8.53
C PRO A 544 38.54 -19.51 9.66
N SER A 545 37.93 -20.69 9.84
CA SER A 545 38.32 -21.62 10.92
C SER A 545 39.76 -22.12 10.73
N THR A 546 40.53 -22.24 11.80
CA THR A 546 41.84 -22.92 11.76
C THR A 546 41.64 -24.43 11.87
N GLY A 547 41.95 -25.18 10.81
CA GLY A 547 41.72 -26.62 10.69
C GLY A 547 42.68 -27.53 11.46
N THR A 548 43.48 -27.02 12.39
CA THR A 548 44.44 -27.81 13.16
C THR A 548 43.92 -28.05 14.58
N VAL A 549 43.56 -29.31 14.87
CA VAL A 549 43.48 -29.83 16.24
C VAL A 549 44.89 -29.75 16.85
N PRO A 550 45.09 -29.14 18.02
CA PRO A 550 46.40 -29.18 18.68
C PRO A 550 46.65 -30.56 19.29
N LYS A 551 47.84 -31.11 19.00
CA LYS A 551 48.49 -32.35 19.49
C LYS A 551 48.13 -33.66 18.77
N GLU A 552 48.97 -34.01 17.80
CA GLU A 552 49.38 -35.40 17.60
C GLU A 552 50.19 -35.89 18.81
N ILE A 553 49.85 -37.07 19.33
CA ILE A 553 50.70 -37.88 20.20
C ILE A 553 51.05 -39.15 19.41
N PRO A 554 52.32 -39.60 19.36
CA PRO A 554 52.72 -40.68 18.45
C PRO A 554 52.29 -42.04 18.96
N ALA A 555 51.91 -42.91 18.02
CA ALA A 555 51.54 -44.30 18.23
C ALA A 555 52.76 -45.23 18.28
N TRP A 556 52.89 -46.03 19.35
CA TRP A 556 53.66 -47.29 19.53
C TRP A 556 53.13 -47.93 20.83
N GLY A 557 52.84 -49.22 21.03
CA GLY A 557 52.80 -50.46 20.25
C GLY A 557 52.54 -51.65 21.21
N GLN A 558 51.88 -52.72 20.71
CA GLN A 558 51.97 -54.17 21.10
C GLN A 558 51.60 -54.62 22.55
N LEU A 559 51.07 -55.82 22.87
CA LEU A 559 50.48 -57.00 22.21
C LEU A 559 50.02 -57.99 23.34
N HIS A 560 49.06 -58.90 23.05
CA HIS A 560 48.61 -60.10 23.83
C HIS A 560 47.72 -59.85 25.07
N THR A 561 46.65 -60.60 25.39
CA THR A 561 46.30 -62.03 25.17
C THR A 561 44.78 -62.25 25.42
N GLN A 562 44.15 -63.23 24.79
CA GLN A 562 42.80 -63.77 25.10
C GLN A 562 42.90 -64.90 26.18
N PRO A 563 41.84 -65.28 26.96
CA PRO A 563 40.71 -66.11 26.44
C PRO A 563 39.30 -66.03 27.11
N GLU A 564 38.31 -66.57 26.37
CA GLU A 564 37.11 -67.39 26.74
C GLU A 564 35.83 -66.88 27.49
N VAL A 565 34.70 -66.91 26.74
CA VAL A 565 33.36 -67.55 26.91
C VAL A 565 32.50 -67.47 28.23
N GLU A 566 31.39 -66.70 28.13
CA GLU A 566 29.95 -66.82 28.60
C GLU A 566 29.50 -67.26 30.03
N PRO A 567 28.23 -67.01 30.50
CA PRO A 567 27.12 -66.11 30.04
C PRO A 567 26.30 -65.36 31.15
N GLN A 568 25.40 -64.44 30.69
CA GLN A 568 24.09 -63.92 31.21
C GLN A 568 23.81 -63.55 32.69
N VAL A 569 23.13 -62.39 32.91
CA VAL A 569 21.72 -62.25 33.41
C VAL A 569 21.29 -60.77 33.61
N ASP A 570 20.11 -60.45 33.06
CA ASP A 570 19.04 -59.47 33.34
C ASP A 570 19.21 -57.95 33.57
N SER A 571 18.46 -57.19 32.75
CA SER A 571 17.61 -56.06 33.19
C SER A 571 16.42 -55.85 32.21
N PRO A 572 15.16 -55.68 32.66
CA PRO A 572 13.99 -55.57 31.79
C PRO A 572 13.54 -54.13 31.52
N ALA A 573 12.94 -53.94 30.34
CA ALA A 573 12.30 -52.71 29.87
C ALA A 573 10.85 -52.54 30.40
N PRO A 574 10.31 -51.30 30.46
CA PRO A 574 8.92 -51.06 30.86
C PRO A 574 7.91 -51.16 29.68
N PRO A 575 6.62 -51.45 29.96
CA PRO A 575 5.66 -51.86 28.93
C PRO A 575 4.76 -50.73 28.40
N ARG A 576 4.19 -50.97 27.21
CA ARG A 576 3.09 -50.22 26.57
C ARG A 576 1.76 -50.42 27.31
N PRO A 577 0.81 -49.45 27.30
CA PRO A 577 -0.58 -49.71 27.66
C PRO A 577 -1.49 -49.91 26.44
N SER A 578 -2.43 -50.82 26.64
CA SER A 578 -3.50 -51.32 25.79
C SER A 578 -4.76 -50.44 25.80
N LEU A 579 -5.64 -50.69 24.83
CA LEU A 579 -6.90 -50.01 24.56
C LEU A 579 -8.11 -50.88 24.99
N GLN A 580 -9.22 -50.19 25.34
CA GLN A 580 -10.66 -50.57 25.39
C GLN A 580 -11.27 -51.05 26.75
N PRO A 581 -12.62 -51.02 26.96
CA PRO A 581 -13.60 -49.92 26.78
C PRO A 581 -14.76 -49.83 27.86
N HIS A 582 -15.57 -48.73 27.83
CA HIS A 582 -16.99 -48.54 28.31
C HIS A 582 -17.29 -48.25 29.83
N PRO A 583 -18.52 -47.81 30.26
CA PRO A 583 -19.33 -46.62 29.91
C PRO A 583 -20.04 -45.90 31.13
N ARG A 584 -20.86 -44.86 30.85
CA ARG A 584 -21.93 -44.15 31.65
C ARG A 584 -21.51 -42.91 32.49
N LEU A 585 -22.01 -41.69 32.22
CA LEU A 585 -23.34 -41.04 32.35
C LEU A 585 -23.62 -40.45 33.76
N LEU A 586 -23.71 -39.12 33.84
CA LEU A 586 -24.47 -38.21 34.75
C LEU A 586 -23.94 -36.78 34.48
N ASP A 587 -24.57 -35.96 33.65
CA ASP A 587 -25.65 -34.99 33.93
C ASP A 587 -25.30 -33.90 34.97
N HIS A 588 -25.08 -32.66 34.50
CA HIS A 588 -25.45 -31.43 35.23
C HIS A 588 -25.56 -30.23 34.29
N ARG A 589 -26.78 -29.67 34.25
CA ARG A 589 -27.18 -28.40 33.64
C ARG A 589 -26.90 -27.21 34.57
N ASP A 590 -26.59 -26.08 33.93
CA ASP A 590 -27.03 -24.69 34.20
C ASP A 590 -26.82 -24.01 35.56
N SER A 591 -25.94 -23.00 35.57
CA SER A 591 -26.02 -21.84 36.50
C SER A 591 -25.53 -20.50 35.94
N VAL A 592 -25.28 -20.38 34.63
CA VAL A 592 -24.81 -19.12 34.00
C VAL A 592 -25.76 -18.59 32.92
N GLU A 593 -26.53 -19.46 32.26
CA GLU A 593 -27.45 -19.03 31.18
C GLU A 593 -28.76 -18.37 31.68
N GLN A 594 -29.23 -18.65 32.90
CA GLN A 594 -30.44 -18.02 33.43
C GLN A 594 -30.24 -16.56 33.88
N VAL A 595 -29.02 -16.17 34.29
CA VAL A 595 -28.74 -14.81 34.77
C VAL A 595 -28.55 -13.82 33.60
N ALA A 596 -27.96 -14.27 32.48
CA ALA A 596 -27.77 -13.43 31.31
C ALA A 596 -29.08 -13.10 30.57
N VAL A 597 -30.04 -14.03 30.56
CA VAL A 597 -31.36 -13.82 29.92
C VAL A 597 -32.21 -12.82 30.72
N LEU A 598 -32.18 -12.85 32.05
CA LEU A 598 -32.93 -11.91 32.90
C LEU A 598 -32.40 -10.47 32.80
N VAL A 599 -31.09 -10.28 32.69
CA VAL A 599 -30.49 -8.94 32.52
C VAL A 599 -30.79 -8.37 31.13
N SER A 600 -30.81 -9.22 30.10
CA SER A 600 -31.07 -8.82 28.72
C SER A 600 -32.54 -8.43 28.49
N LEU A 601 -33.49 -9.14 29.14
CA LEU A 601 -34.92 -8.78 29.12
C LEU A 601 -35.22 -7.48 29.88
N GLY A 602 -34.49 -7.20 30.97
CA GLY A 602 -34.60 -5.94 31.71
C GLY A 602 -34.17 -4.71 30.89
N ILE A 603 -33.07 -4.83 30.14
CA ILE A 603 -32.54 -3.74 29.31
C ILE A 603 -33.46 -3.46 28.10
N LEU A 604 -34.00 -4.51 27.47
CA LEU A 604 -34.95 -4.36 26.36
C LEU A 604 -36.28 -3.73 26.82
N SER A 605 -36.77 -4.09 28.02
CA SER A 605 -37.97 -3.48 28.63
C SER A 605 -37.76 -1.99 28.92
N PHE A 606 -36.60 -1.61 29.44
CA PHE A 606 -36.28 -0.22 29.74
C PHE A 606 -36.14 0.65 28.48
N LEU A 607 -35.46 0.15 27.44
CA LEU A 607 -35.35 0.87 26.15
C LEU A 607 -36.71 1.00 25.45
N GLY A 608 -37.59 -0.02 25.56
CA GLY A 608 -38.97 0.04 25.08
C GLY A 608 -39.80 1.12 25.77
N LEU A 609 -39.69 1.24 27.11
CA LEU A 609 -40.38 2.28 27.88
C LEU A 609 -39.88 3.70 27.53
N VAL A 610 -38.58 3.88 27.32
CA VAL A 610 -38.00 5.18 26.92
C VAL A 610 -38.44 5.56 25.50
N ALA A 611 -38.42 4.62 24.55
CA ALA A 611 -38.92 4.88 23.19
C ALA A 611 -40.43 5.19 23.18
N GLY A 612 -41.22 4.48 23.98
CA GLY A 612 -42.65 4.73 24.16
C GLY A 612 -42.95 6.11 24.76
N ALA A 613 -42.19 6.52 25.78
CA ALA A 613 -42.33 7.85 26.38
C ALA A 613 -41.94 8.99 25.42
N LEU A 614 -40.91 8.79 24.59
CA LEU A 614 -40.51 9.76 23.56
C LEU A 614 -41.55 9.86 22.44
N ALA A 615 -42.11 8.73 21.99
CA ALA A 615 -43.18 8.71 21.00
C ALA A 615 -44.47 9.36 21.53
N LEU A 616 -44.84 9.09 22.79
CA LEU A 616 -45.99 9.73 23.45
C LEU A 616 -45.77 11.23 23.64
N GLY A 617 -44.55 11.66 23.97
CA GLY A 617 -44.17 13.07 24.07
C GLY A 617 -44.25 13.79 22.72
N LEU A 618 -43.81 13.15 21.63
CA LEU A 618 -43.92 13.70 20.28
C LEU A 618 -45.38 13.78 19.81
N TRP A 619 -46.18 12.76 20.11
CA TRP A 619 -47.61 12.72 19.80
C TRP A 619 -48.40 13.79 20.57
N LEU A 620 -48.13 13.98 21.88
CA LEU A 620 -48.75 15.03 22.69
C LEU A 620 -48.35 16.45 22.23
N ARG A 621 -47.12 16.64 21.72
CA ARG A 621 -46.70 17.93 21.11
C ARG A 621 -47.41 18.20 19.79
N LEU A 622 -47.56 17.19 18.93
CA LEU A 622 -48.29 17.33 17.66
C LEU A 622 -49.79 17.57 17.89
N ARG A 623 -50.37 17.02 18.97
CA ARG A 623 -51.79 17.22 19.33
C ARG A 623 -52.07 18.56 20.01
N ARG A 624 -51.08 19.18 20.67
CA ARG A 624 -51.19 20.53 21.28
C ARG A 624 -51.01 21.68 20.29
N GLY A 625 -50.50 21.42 19.08
CA GLY A 625 -50.37 22.43 18.02
C GLY A 625 -51.66 22.73 17.25
N GLY A 626 -52.78 22.08 17.59
CA GLY A 626 -54.05 22.19 16.88
C GLY A 626 -55.24 22.38 17.81
N LYS A 627 -55.30 23.51 18.53
CA LYS A 627 -56.57 24.10 19.01
C LYS A 627 -56.36 25.52 19.55
N ASP A 628 -57.29 26.40 19.16
CA ASP A 628 -57.50 27.83 19.48
C ASP A 628 -56.94 28.80 18.42
N GLY A 629 -57.73 29.50 17.58
CA GLY A 629 -59.17 29.65 17.44
C GLY A 629 -59.58 30.40 16.14
N SER A 630 -60.82 30.17 15.72
CA SER A 630 -61.64 30.52 14.52
C SER A 630 -62.02 32.02 14.32
N PRO A 631 -62.96 32.42 13.41
CA PRO A 631 -63.31 32.05 12.00
C PRO A 631 -63.59 33.28 11.07
N LYS A 632 -63.74 33.09 9.74
CA LYS A 632 -64.85 33.59 8.85
C LYS A 632 -64.58 33.43 7.32
N PRO A 633 -65.59 33.54 6.42
CA PRO A 633 -65.82 32.61 5.29
C PRO A 633 -65.76 33.23 3.87
N GLY A 634 -65.87 32.38 2.83
CA GLY A 634 -66.24 32.74 1.44
C GLY A 634 -65.42 31.96 0.40
N PHE A 635 -65.89 30.87 -0.21
CA PHE A 635 -66.76 30.73 -1.40
C PHE A 635 -66.12 31.16 -2.76
N LEU A 636 -66.14 30.22 -3.73
CA LEU A 636 -65.87 30.29 -5.19
C LEU A 636 -64.39 30.16 -5.65
N ALA A 637 -64.06 29.05 -6.33
CA ALA A 637 -63.95 28.87 -7.81
C ALA A 637 -62.53 29.24 -8.29
N SER A 638 -61.81 28.57 -9.19
CA SER A 638 -62.08 27.64 -10.31
C SER A 638 -60.70 27.06 -10.71
N VAL A 639 -60.52 25.75 -10.92
CA VAL A 639 -60.47 25.06 -12.24
C VAL A 639 -59.95 25.98 -13.36
N ILE A 640 -58.80 25.74 -14.00
CA ILE A 640 -58.64 24.95 -15.25
C ILE A 640 -57.14 24.93 -15.68
N PRO A 641 -56.70 23.95 -16.48
CA PRO A 641 -55.45 23.22 -16.29
C PRO A 641 -54.52 23.14 -17.53
N VAL A 642 -53.39 22.42 -17.35
CA VAL A 642 -52.79 21.38 -18.24
C VAL A 642 -52.70 21.63 -19.76
N ASP A 643 -51.47 21.55 -20.28
CA ASP A 643 -51.12 20.94 -21.58
C ASP A 643 -50.09 19.81 -21.30
N ARG A 644 -50.49 18.53 -21.22
CA ARG A 644 -50.49 17.47 -22.26
C ARG A 644 -49.20 17.32 -23.09
N HIS A 645 -48.42 16.30 -22.69
CA HIS A 645 -47.46 15.46 -23.43
C HIS A 645 -48.06 14.80 -24.73
N PRO A 646 -47.39 13.82 -25.39
CA PRO A 646 -46.17 13.86 -26.23
C PRO A 646 -46.40 13.12 -27.59
N GLY A 647 -45.39 12.98 -28.45
CA GLY A 647 -45.39 12.01 -29.57
C GLY A 647 -43.96 11.80 -30.09
N ALA A 648 -43.31 10.67 -29.81
CA ALA A 648 -43.28 9.40 -30.59
C ALA A 648 -42.08 9.35 -31.57
N PRO A 649 -41.62 8.18 -32.05
CA PRO A 649 -41.37 6.90 -31.37
C PRO A 649 -39.94 6.35 -31.64
N ASN A 650 -39.67 5.20 -31.02
CA ASN A 650 -38.43 4.42 -31.03
C ASN A 650 -37.95 3.97 -32.44
N LEU A 651 -36.62 3.97 -32.58
CA LEU A 651 -35.81 2.93 -33.23
C LEU A 651 -34.57 2.67 -32.37
#